data_AF-V8PHC3-F1
#
_entry.id   AF-V8PHC3-F1
#
_cell.length_a   1.000
_cell.length_b   1.000
_cell.length_c   1.000
_cell.angle_alpha   90.00
_cell.angle_beta   90.00
_cell.angle_gamma   90.00
#
_symmetry.space_group_name_H-M   'P 1'
#
loop_
_entity.id
_entity.type
_entity.pdbx_description
1 polymer ?
#
loop_
_entity_poly.entity_id
_entity_poly.type
_entity_poly.pdbx_seq_one_letter_code
_entity_poly.pdbx_strand_id
1 'polypeptide(L)'
;MRRLQPHVNIQGGSREERPRITSEPQDVDVTSGNTVYFTCRAEGNPKPEIIWLRNNNELSMKADSRLNLLDDGTLMIQNTRETDQGIYQCMAKNIAGEVKTQEVTLRYFGSPEVLVGESVTLECSATGHPQPRITWTKGDRTPLPNDPRITITPSGGLYIQNVEQEEGGEYTCFATNSLDSIHATAFIIVQAVPQFTVTPQDRSVIEGQTVDFPCEAQGYPQPVIAWTKGGSQLSVDRRHLVLSSGTLRISTVALHDQGQYECQAVNIVGSQRVAVHLNVQPRVTPVFANVPSDMTVEVGTNVQIPCSSQGEPEPIITWNKDGVQVTESGKFHVSSEGFLTIRDVGPADQGRYECVARNTIGYSSVSMVLTVNVPDVSRNGDPFVASSIVEAIATVDRAINSTRTHLFDSRPRSPNDLLALFRYPRDPYTIEQARAGEIFERTLQLIQEHVQDGLMVDLNGTSCTAHRRVNNCSDMCYHQKYRTHDGTCNNLQHPMWGASLTAFERMLKSVYENGFNLPRGIGPNRHYNGHTLPMPRLVSTTLIGTETITPDDQFSHMLMQWGQFLDHDLDSTVAALSEARFSDGQHCSSVCTNDPPCFSIMIPPNDPRVRNGARCMFFVRSSPVCGSGMTSLLMNSVYPREQINQLTSYIDASNVYGSSEHEAQEVRDLASHRGLLRQGIVQRSGKPLLPFATGPPTECMRDENESPIPCFLAGDHRANEQLGLTSMHTLWFREHNRIATELLKLNPHWDGDTIYHETRKIVGAEMQHITYSHWLPKILGVVGLKMLGEYKGYDPNVNSGITNEFATAAFRFGHTLINPVLYRLDENFETIPQGPISLHKAFFSPFRIVNEGGIDPLLRGLFGTAGKMRVTSQLLNTELTERLFSMARAVALDLAAMNIQRGRDHGIPPYHEFRVYCNLSSTHTFEDLKNEIKNPEIREKLKRLYGSPLNIDLFPALILEDLVPGSRLGPTLMCLLSTQFKRLRDGDRLWYENPGVFSPAQLTQIKQSSLARVLCDNGDNITRVQRDVFRVAEFPHGYGSCAEVPKVDLRMWQDCCEDCRTRGQFNAFSYHFRGRRSLDYSFREDKPSKYLKIPRASSFTRGNTFFNSTTSSFDEHKKAPIMNDFKEFVGDMQKTITDLRKQIKKLESRLSRTECTDENGKSYSSNDTWKKDPCTTCECKVGQVTCYVESCPSLDCATPVKLKGICCPVCLKQTVSKGNAP
;
A
#
# COMPACT_ATOMS: atom_id res chain seq x y z
N MET A 1 81.46 46.41 -67.58
CA MET A 1 81.11 47.57 -68.45
C MET A 1 79.61 47.84 -68.33
N ARG A 2 79.14 49.08 -68.60
CA ARG A 2 77.74 49.30 -68.98
C ARG A 2 77.50 48.76 -70.39
N ARG A 3 76.27 48.28 -70.68
CA ARG A 3 75.54 48.58 -71.93
C ARG A 3 74.04 48.27 -71.75
N LEU A 4 73.20 48.85 -72.60
CA LEU A 4 71.74 48.87 -72.48
C LEU A 4 71.10 47.86 -73.44
N GLN A 5 69.90 47.36 -73.11
CA GLN A 5 68.66 47.57 -73.90
C GLN A 5 67.40 47.06 -73.12
N PRO A 6 66.14 47.20 -73.62
CA PRO A 6 65.00 47.58 -72.77
C PRO A 6 64.06 46.43 -72.30
N HIS A 7 62.98 46.83 -71.62
CA HIS A 7 61.96 46.02 -70.94
C HIS A 7 61.41 44.80 -71.68
N VAL A 8 61.29 43.71 -70.91
CA VAL A 8 60.22 42.70 -71.03
C VAL A 8 59.59 42.55 -69.63
N ASN A 9 58.27 42.43 -69.55
CA ASN A 9 57.54 42.29 -68.28
C ASN A 9 57.03 40.85 -68.11
N ILE A 10 57.79 39.99 -67.42
CA ILE A 10 57.38 38.62 -67.07
C ILE A 10 57.78 38.34 -65.60
N GLN A 11 56.77 38.10 -64.77
CA GLN A 11 56.79 37.33 -63.52
C GLN A 11 58.06 37.42 -62.65
N GLY A 12 58.20 38.54 -61.92
CA GLY A 12 58.95 38.55 -60.67
C GLY A 12 58.18 37.81 -59.58
N GLY A 13 58.24 36.47 -59.59
CA GLY A 13 57.60 35.65 -58.57
C GLY A 13 58.16 35.96 -57.18
N SER A 14 57.28 36.12 -56.18
CA SER A 14 57.69 36.13 -54.78
C SER A 14 58.43 34.82 -54.49
N ARG A 15 59.70 34.90 -54.09
CA ARG A 15 60.51 33.71 -53.80
C ARG A 15 59.81 32.94 -52.69
N GLU A 16 59.37 31.72 -53.00
CA GLU A 16 58.61 30.92 -52.05
C GLU A 16 59.57 30.43 -50.95
N GLU A 17 59.26 30.80 -49.70
CA GLU A 17 60.08 30.46 -48.54
C GLU A 17 59.35 29.40 -47.73
N ARG A 18 59.95 28.20 -47.71
CA ARG A 18 59.47 27.04 -46.94
C ARG A 18 59.32 27.44 -45.46
N PRO A 19 58.28 26.95 -44.74
CA PRO A 19 58.04 27.38 -43.37
C PRO A 19 59.19 27.03 -42.44
N ARG A 20 59.44 27.91 -41.48
CA ARG A 20 60.42 27.77 -40.41
C ARG A 20 59.75 28.03 -39.06
N ILE A 21 59.87 27.10 -38.12
CA ILE A 21 59.42 27.33 -36.74
C ILE A 21 60.27 28.44 -36.09
N THR A 22 59.59 29.37 -35.42
CA THR A 22 60.19 30.44 -34.60
C THR A 22 59.82 30.33 -33.12
N SER A 23 58.83 29.51 -32.77
CA SER A 23 58.57 29.06 -31.39
C SER A 23 58.18 27.59 -31.39
N GLU A 24 59.00 26.76 -30.74
CA GLU A 24 58.69 25.36 -30.42
C GLU A 24 57.76 25.28 -29.18
N PRO A 25 56.86 24.29 -29.09
CA PRO A 25 56.11 24.00 -27.88
C PRO A 25 56.94 23.23 -26.86
N GLN A 26 56.39 23.03 -25.66
CA GLN A 26 57.01 22.27 -24.56
C GLN A 26 56.02 21.24 -24.00
N ASP A 27 56.51 20.25 -23.26
CA ASP A 27 55.67 19.31 -22.50
C ASP A 27 54.76 20.07 -21.52
N VAL A 28 53.55 19.56 -21.28
CA VAL A 28 52.63 20.10 -20.28
C VAL A 28 52.05 18.97 -19.42
N ASP A 29 52.36 19.04 -18.12
CA ASP A 29 51.79 18.21 -17.08
C ASP A 29 50.55 18.93 -16.50
N VAL A 30 49.39 18.25 -16.41
CA VAL A 30 48.11 18.90 -16.13
C VAL A 30 47.09 18.03 -15.38
N THR A 31 46.37 18.64 -14.42
CA THR A 31 45.25 18.06 -13.68
C THR A 31 43.88 18.47 -14.26
N SER A 32 42.82 17.74 -13.90
CA SER A 32 41.44 17.97 -14.39
C SER A 32 40.96 19.42 -14.30
N GLY A 33 40.24 19.89 -15.33
CA GLY A 33 39.57 21.20 -15.34
C GLY A 33 40.43 22.40 -15.76
N ASN A 34 41.75 22.27 -15.76
CA ASN A 34 42.68 23.33 -16.21
C ASN A 34 42.51 23.69 -17.69
N THR A 35 43.18 24.78 -18.12
CA THR A 35 43.32 25.15 -19.53
C THR A 35 44.78 25.06 -19.95
N VAL A 36 45.08 24.32 -21.02
CA VAL A 36 46.44 24.10 -21.56
C VAL A 36 46.68 24.96 -22.79
N TYR A 37 47.90 25.46 -22.95
CA TYR A 37 48.36 26.20 -24.13
C TYR A 37 49.60 25.53 -24.72
N PHE A 38 49.55 25.16 -26.00
CA PHE A 38 50.73 24.77 -26.77
C PHE A 38 51.04 25.86 -27.80
N THR A 39 52.09 26.64 -27.56
CA THR A 39 52.53 27.71 -28.47
C THR A 39 53.29 27.14 -29.66
N CYS A 40 52.83 27.42 -30.87
CA CYS A 40 53.61 27.19 -32.09
C CYS A 40 53.54 28.44 -32.96
N ARG A 41 54.71 28.93 -33.41
CA ARG A 41 54.80 30.07 -34.33
C ARG A 41 55.75 29.72 -35.46
N ALA A 42 55.41 30.11 -36.68
CA ALA A 42 56.22 29.86 -37.86
C ALA A 42 56.17 31.03 -38.86
N GLU A 43 57.30 31.24 -39.53
CA GLU A 43 57.48 32.22 -40.60
C GLU A 43 57.67 31.50 -41.94
N GLY A 44 57.32 32.16 -43.04
CA GLY A 44 57.41 31.63 -44.40
C GLY A 44 56.65 32.49 -45.38
N ASN A 45 56.87 32.27 -46.68
CA ASN A 45 56.26 33.07 -47.75
C ASN A 45 55.69 32.14 -48.84
N PRO A 46 54.36 32.04 -49.02
CA PRO A 46 53.29 32.69 -48.25
C PRO A 46 53.27 32.29 -46.76
N LYS A 47 52.59 33.08 -45.90
CA LYS A 47 52.46 32.79 -44.45
C LYS A 47 51.97 31.34 -44.27
N PRO A 48 52.64 30.52 -43.45
CA PRO A 48 52.21 29.14 -43.24
C PRO A 48 50.87 29.05 -42.50
N GLU A 49 50.09 28.05 -42.89
CA GLU A 49 48.99 27.51 -42.09
C GLU A 49 49.57 26.70 -40.92
N ILE A 50 48.96 26.81 -39.75
CA ILE A 50 49.36 26.09 -38.53
C ILE A 50 48.32 25.00 -38.25
N ILE A 51 48.76 23.74 -38.32
CA ILE A 51 47.93 22.56 -38.14
C ILE A 51 48.46 21.80 -36.91
N TRP A 52 47.57 21.49 -35.97
CA TRP A 52 47.93 20.74 -34.76
C TRP A 52 47.55 19.27 -34.87
N LEU A 53 48.49 18.40 -34.50
CA LEU A 53 48.35 16.96 -34.47
C LEU A 53 48.29 16.49 -33.01
N ARG A 54 47.43 15.51 -32.71
CA ARG A 54 47.43 14.72 -31.48
C ARG A 54 47.56 13.24 -31.82
N ASN A 55 48.56 12.56 -31.25
CA ASN A 55 48.89 11.16 -31.56
C ASN A 55 48.97 10.92 -33.08
N ASN A 56 49.69 11.81 -33.78
CA ASN A 56 49.84 11.88 -35.25
C ASN A 56 48.54 12.05 -36.09
N ASN A 57 47.39 12.35 -35.47
CA ASN A 57 46.13 12.65 -36.15
C ASN A 57 45.79 14.15 -36.06
N GLU A 58 45.19 14.73 -37.10
CA GLU A 58 44.84 16.17 -37.15
C GLU A 58 43.68 16.51 -36.19
N LEU A 59 43.84 17.59 -35.40
CA LEU A 59 42.84 18.06 -34.46
C LEU A 59 41.78 18.95 -35.15
N SER A 60 40.55 18.43 -35.24
CA SER A 60 39.41 19.22 -35.71
C SER A 60 38.85 20.11 -34.61
N MET A 61 39.16 21.41 -34.65
CA MET A 61 38.61 22.44 -33.74
C MET A 61 37.08 22.59 -33.81
N LYS A 62 36.42 21.93 -34.78
CA LYS A 62 34.95 21.89 -34.91
C LYS A 62 34.31 20.67 -34.23
N ALA A 63 35.10 19.67 -33.84
CA ALA A 63 34.60 18.43 -33.24
C ALA A 63 34.56 18.48 -31.70
N ASP A 64 35.35 19.36 -31.07
CA ASP A 64 35.37 19.58 -29.63
C ASP A 64 35.48 21.08 -29.35
N SER A 65 34.43 21.67 -28.79
CA SER A 65 34.33 23.12 -28.53
C SER A 65 35.31 23.65 -27.49
N ARG A 66 36.04 22.76 -26.80
CA ARG A 66 37.13 23.11 -25.87
C ARG A 66 38.43 23.46 -26.59
N LEU A 67 38.61 22.97 -27.82
CA LEU A 67 39.83 23.17 -28.62
C LEU A 67 39.71 24.45 -29.44
N ASN A 68 40.66 25.36 -29.28
CA ASN A 68 40.69 26.65 -29.96
C ASN A 68 42.09 26.93 -30.49
N LEU A 69 42.20 27.48 -31.71
CA LEU A 69 43.46 27.93 -32.30
C LEU A 69 43.49 29.46 -32.29
N LEU A 70 44.50 30.05 -31.66
CA LEU A 70 44.69 31.50 -31.60
C LEU A 70 45.39 32.03 -32.86
N ASP A 71 45.22 33.32 -33.17
CA ASP A 71 45.71 33.99 -34.40
C ASP A 71 47.22 33.86 -34.65
N ASP A 72 48.00 33.56 -33.60
CA ASP A 72 49.45 33.38 -33.65
C ASP A 72 49.90 31.94 -33.91
N GLY A 73 48.98 30.96 -33.86
CA GLY A 73 49.25 29.52 -34.00
C GLY A 73 49.19 28.70 -32.71
N THR A 74 48.93 29.33 -31.56
CA THR A 74 48.82 28.66 -30.25
C THR A 74 47.53 27.83 -30.14
N LEU A 75 47.65 26.55 -29.80
CA LEU A 75 46.52 25.69 -29.44
C LEU A 75 46.14 25.90 -27.98
N MET A 76 44.88 26.25 -27.71
CA MET A 76 44.27 26.28 -26.37
C MET A 76 43.32 25.08 -26.20
N ILE A 77 43.45 24.38 -25.08
CA ILE A 77 42.57 23.27 -24.66
C ILE A 77 41.91 23.66 -23.34
N GLN A 78 40.62 24.01 -23.35
CA GLN A 78 39.89 24.40 -22.14
C GLN A 78 39.31 23.19 -21.40
N ASN A 79 39.27 23.23 -20.06
CA ASN A 79 38.67 22.17 -19.24
C ASN A 79 39.22 20.77 -19.61
N THR A 80 40.54 20.61 -19.44
CA THR A 80 41.31 19.42 -19.82
C THR A 80 40.89 18.18 -19.04
N ARG A 81 40.87 17.03 -19.73
CA ARG A 81 40.44 15.72 -19.24
C ARG A 81 41.51 14.65 -19.52
N GLU A 82 41.37 13.49 -18.89
CA GLU A 82 42.23 12.32 -19.15
C GLU A 82 42.29 11.94 -20.64
N THR A 83 41.16 12.08 -21.34
CA THR A 83 41.02 11.84 -22.79
C THR A 83 41.81 12.81 -23.67
N ASP A 84 42.43 13.85 -23.10
CA ASP A 84 43.28 14.79 -23.81
C ASP A 84 44.78 14.45 -23.71
N GLN A 85 45.15 13.47 -22.87
CA GLN A 85 46.51 12.94 -22.80
C GLN A 85 46.97 12.42 -24.17
N GLY A 86 48.21 12.75 -24.52
CA GLY A 86 48.81 12.31 -25.78
C GLY A 86 50.01 13.13 -26.18
N ILE A 87 50.57 12.77 -27.34
CA ILE A 87 51.67 13.47 -27.98
C ILE A 87 51.08 14.51 -28.93
N TYR A 88 51.41 15.77 -28.71
CA TYR A 88 51.02 16.91 -29.53
C TYR A 88 52.20 17.35 -30.40
N GLN A 89 51.91 17.75 -31.64
CA GLN A 89 52.91 18.27 -32.57
C GLN A 89 52.27 19.32 -33.48
N CYS A 90 52.95 20.44 -33.69
CA CYS A 90 52.55 21.46 -34.65
C CYS A 90 53.20 21.17 -36.01
N MET A 91 52.44 21.42 -37.07
CA MET A 91 52.88 21.36 -38.45
C MET A 91 52.59 22.72 -39.12
N ALA A 92 53.64 23.39 -39.58
CA ALA A 92 53.55 24.65 -40.31
C ALA A 92 53.73 24.39 -41.81
N LYS A 93 52.76 24.80 -42.64
CA LYS A 93 52.65 24.37 -44.05
C LYS A 93 52.35 25.52 -45.01
N ASN A 94 53.06 25.58 -46.14
CA ASN A 94 52.73 26.41 -47.30
C ASN A 94 53.09 25.67 -48.61
N ILE A 95 53.02 26.37 -49.75
CA ILE A 95 53.30 25.78 -51.08
C ILE A 95 54.77 25.36 -51.30
N ALA A 96 55.74 25.97 -50.61
CA ALA A 96 57.14 25.53 -50.60
C ALA A 96 57.42 24.35 -49.65
N GLY A 97 56.39 23.88 -48.95
CA GLY A 97 56.38 22.64 -48.19
C GLY A 97 55.99 22.83 -46.73
N GLU A 98 56.40 21.86 -45.92
CA GLU A 98 56.02 21.75 -44.51
C GLU A 98 57.25 21.57 -43.62
N VAL A 99 57.10 21.99 -42.36
CA VAL A 99 57.98 21.70 -41.24
C VAL A 99 57.12 21.32 -40.04
N LYS A 100 57.64 20.46 -39.18
CA LYS A 100 57.01 20.05 -37.92
C LYS A 100 57.88 20.47 -36.74
N THR A 101 57.25 20.79 -35.62
CA THR A 101 57.93 21.01 -34.34
C THR A 101 58.48 19.70 -33.78
N GLN A 102 59.23 19.79 -32.69
CA GLN A 102 59.37 18.65 -31.79
C GLN A 102 58.00 18.12 -31.34
N GLU A 103 57.94 16.81 -31.07
CA GLU A 103 56.81 16.19 -30.37
C GLU A 103 56.86 16.57 -28.88
N VAL A 104 55.71 16.90 -28.29
CA VAL A 104 55.58 17.23 -26.86
C VAL A 104 54.42 16.46 -26.23
N THR A 105 54.49 16.19 -24.94
CA THR A 105 53.52 15.36 -24.23
C THR A 105 52.57 16.23 -23.42
N LEU A 106 51.26 16.04 -23.59
CA LEU A 106 50.28 16.37 -22.54
C LEU A 106 50.18 15.16 -21.62
N ARG A 107 50.61 15.28 -20.37
CA ARG A 107 50.44 14.24 -19.35
C ARG A 107 49.31 14.66 -18.41
N TYR A 108 48.28 13.83 -18.32
CA TYR A 108 47.17 14.05 -17.41
C TYR A 108 47.46 13.36 -16.07
N PHE A 109 47.32 14.12 -14.99
CA PHE A 109 47.44 13.63 -13.63
C PHE A 109 46.05 13.61 -12.98
N GLY A 110 45.70 12.46 -12.39
CA GLY A 110 44.52 12.35 -11.55
C GLY A 110 44.63 13.19 -10.29
N SER A 111 43.49 13.50 -9.68
CA SER A 111 43.43 14.08 -8.33
C SER A 111 44.15 13.15 -7.33
N PRO A 112 45.18 13.60 -6.60
CA PRO A 112 45.84 12.76 -5.61
C PRO A 112 44.86 12.25 -4.54
N GLU A 113 44.77 10.93 -4.44
CA GLU A 113 44.12 10.22 -3.35
C GLU A 113 45.12 10.00 -2.22
N VAL A 114 44.74 10.28 -0.98
CA VAL A 114 45.61 10.21 0.21
C VAL A 114 44.84 9.72 1.42
N LEU A 115 45.44 8.88 2.26
CA LEU A 115 44.77 8.37 3.45
C LEU A 115 44.84 9.38 4.61
N VAL A 116 43.82 9.41 5.47
CA VAL A 116 43.86 10.21 6.71
C VAL A 116 45.08 9.82 7.54
N GLY A 117 45.89 10.82 7.91
CA GLY A 117 47.16 10.67 8.64
C GLY A 117 48.41 10.55 7.75
N GLU A 118 48.27 10.35 6.43
CA GLU A 118 49.40 10.41 5.49
C GLU A 118 49.76 11.86 5.16
N SER A 119 50.61 12.09 4.15
CA SER A 119 51.05 13.42 3.72
C SER A 119 51.04 13.51 2.20
N VAL A 120 50.65 14.67 1.66
CA VAL A 120 50.51 14.90 0.22
C VAL A 120 51.27 16.16 -0.20
N THR A 121 51.86 16.12 -1.39
CA THR A 121 52.46 17.31 -2.04
C THR A 121 51.71 17.58 -3.35
N LEU A 122 51.20 18.80 -3.51
CA LEU A 122 50.78 19.32 -4.80
C LEU A 122 51.94 20.12 -5.39
N GLU A 123 52.63 19.60 -6.41
CA GLU A 123 53.66 20.39 -7.08
C GLU A 123 53.03 21.52 -7.90
N CYS A 124 53.63 22.71 -7.84
CA CYS A 124 53.33 23.82 -8.75
C CYS A 124 54.62 24.58 -9.03
N SER A 125 54.90 24.79 -10.32
CA SER A 125 56.06 25.54 -10.79
C SER A 125 55.65 26.43 -11.97
N ALA A 126 56.35 27.55 -12.14
CA ALA A 126 56.12 28.46 -13.25
C ALA A 126 57.43 29.15 -13.65
N THR A 127 57.59 29.42 -14.94
CA THR A 127 58.73 30.15 -15.50
C THR A 127 58.29 31.50 -16.05
N GLY A 128 59.22 32.45 -16.14
CA GLY A 128 58.91 33.80 -16.65
C GLY A 128 59.99 34.83 -16.30
N HIS A 129 59.95 35.97 -16.99
CA HIS A 129 60.82 37.11 -16.72
C HIS A 129 59.99 38.40 -16.62
N PRO A 130 59.98 39.11 -15.47
CA PRO A 130 60.63 38.74 -14.19
C PRO A 130 60.11 37.41 -13.62
N GLN A 131 60.91 36.79 -12.74
CA GLN A 131 60.60 35.48 -12.17
C GLN A 131 59.29 35.54 -11.36
N PRO A 132 58.31 34.67 -11.62
CA PRO A 132 57.03 34.69 -10.92
C PRO A 132 57.16 34.19 -9.47
N ARG A 133 56.38 34.80 -8.58
CA ARG A 133 56.14 34.31 -7.22
C ARG A 133 54.97 33.33 -7.25
N ILE A 134 55.16 32.14 -6.67
CA ILE A 134 54.06 31.20 -6.41
C ILE A 134 53.36 31.55 -5.09
N THR A 135 52.04 31.43 -5.07
CA THR A 135 51.17 31.48 -3.88
C THR A 135 50.02 30.47 -4.05
N TRP A 136 49.38 30.04 -2.96
CA TRP A 136 48.32 29.04 -2.97
C TRP A 136 47.05 29.52 -2.24
N THR A 137 45.90 29.01 -2.69
CA THR A 137 44.59 29.16 -2.04
C THR A 137 43.85 27.82 -2.03
N LYS A 138 42.82 27.71 -1.18
CA LYS A 138 41.87 26.59 -1.15
C LYS A 138 40.47 27.09 -1.55
N GLY A 139 39.71 26.31 -2.29
CA GLY A 139 38.35 26.67 -2.75
C GLY A 139 38.31 27.97 -3.56
N ASP A 140 37.32 28.83 -3.29
CA ASP A 140 36.97 30.05 -4.04
C ASP A 140 37.93 31.24 -3.82
N ARG A 141 39.24 30.96 -3.83
CA ARG A 141 40.36 31.86 -3.52
C ARG A 141 40.52 32.21 -2.04
N THR A 142 39.96 31.41 -1.13
CA THR A 142 40.29 31.50 0.30
C THR A 142 41.79 31.30 0.52
N PRO A 143 42.51 32.24 1.17
CA PRO A 143 43.90 32.03 1.54
C PRO A 143 44.07 30.74 2.36
N LEU A 144 45.19 30.05 2.22
CA LEU A 144 45.48 28.88 3.05
C LEU A 144 45.41 29.25 4.55
N PRO A 145 44.85 28.37 5.40
CA PRO A 145 44.82 28.59 6.84
C PRO A 145 46.25 28.61 7.39
N ASN A 146 46.46 29.34 8.49
CA ASN A 146 47.76 29.43 9.17
C ASN A 146 48.00 28.19 10.05
N ASP A 147 48.08 27.02 9.41
CA ASP A 147 48.30 25.72 10.03
C ASP A 147 49.76 25.25 9.81
N PRO A 148 50.52 24.89 10.86
CA PRO A 148 51.89 24.39 10.72
C PRO A 148 52.02 23.08 9.92
N ARG A 149 50.94 22.32 9.71
CA ARG A 149 50.89 21.15 8.81
C ARG A 149 51.01 21.52 7.34
N ILE A 150 50.68 22.75 6.98
CA ILE A 150 50.54 23.21 5.59
C ILE A 150 51.70 24.15 5.26
N THR A 151 52.57 23.77 4.33
CA THR A 151 53.78 24.52 3.99
C THR A 151 53.98 24.62 2.48
N ILE A 152 54.46 25.78 2.01
CA ILE A 152 54.88 25.96 0.62
C ILE A 152 56.36 25.57 0.52
N THR A 153 56.67 24.62 -0.37
CA THR A 153 58.02 24.09 -0.56
C THR A 153 58.92 25.10 -1.29
N PRO A 154 60.26 24.97 -1.22
CA PRO A 154 61.17 25.81 -1.99
C PRO A 154 61.01 25.73 -3.53
N SER A 155 60.35 24.70 -4.06
CA SER A 155 60.00 24.58 -5.49
C SER A 155 58.75 25.36 -5.89
N GLY A 156 57.90 25.75 -4.92
CA GLY A 156 56.59 26.37 -5.13
C GLY A 156 55.40 25.44 -4.91
N GLY A 157 55.63 24.14 -4.69
CA GLY A 157 54.59 23.17 -4.34
C GLY A 157 53.98 23.41 -2.96
N LEU A 158 52.82 22.78 -2.70
CA LEU A 158 52.12 22.79 -1.43
C LEU A 158 52.24 21.42 -0.76
N TYR A 159 52.97 21.34 0.34
CA TYR A 159 53.07 20.14 1.17
C TYR A 159 52.11 20.23 2.36
N ILE A 160 51.32 19.16 2.55
CA ILE A 160 50.41 19.01 3.69
C ILE A 160 50.76 17.72 4.44
N GLN A 161 51.14 17.86 5.70
CA GLN A 161 51.52 16.76 6.59
C GLN A 161 50.36 16.35 7.50
N ASN A 162 50.16 15.04 7.73
CA ASN A 162 49.07 14.51 8.55
C ASN A 162 47.70 15.06 8.08
N VAL A 163 47.34 14.65 6.87
CA VAL A 163 46.12 15.06 6.17
C VAL A 163 44.89 14.55 6.93
N GLU A 164 43.94 15.44 7.22
CA GLU A 164 42.64 15.10 7.82
C GLU A 164 41.52 15.24 6.78
N GLN A 165 40.31 14.76 7.09
CA GLN A 165 39.21 14.72 6.11
C GLN A 165 38.84 16.11 5.59
N GLU A 166 39.07 17.17 6.38
CA GLU A 166 38.84 18.56 5.98
C GLU A 166 39.86 19.12 4.98
N GLU A 167 41.04 18.49 4.80
CA GLU A 167 42.00 18.84 3.74
C GLU A 167 41.56 18.41 2.33
N GLY A 168 40.45 17.67 2.18
CA GLY A 168 39.88 17.40 0.88
C GLY A 168 39.38 18.65 0.15
N GLY A 169 39.34 18.59 -1.18
CA GLY A 169 38.77 19.65 -2.04
C GLY A 169 39.76 20.30 -2.98
N GLU A 170 39.37 21.45 -3.53
CA GLU A 170 40.11 22.20 -4.56
C GLU A 170 41.19 23.10 -3.97
N TYR A 171 42.38 23.07 -4.58
CA TYR A 171 43.52 23.92 -4.29
C TYR A 171 43.98 24.60 -5.58
N THR A 172 44.21 25.90 -5.53
CA THR A 172 44.66 26.70 -6.68
C THR A 172 46.04 27.28 -6.38
N CYS A 173 47.03 27.04 -7.24
CA CYS A 173 48.26 27.81 -7.23
C CYS A 173 48.16 28.99 -8.20
N PHE A 174 48.74 30.13 -7.79
CA PHE A 174 48.84 31.35 -8.57
C PHE A 174 50.32 31.69 -8.76
N ALA A 175 50.73 31.93 -10.00
CA ALA A 175 52.08 32.37 -10.36
C ALA A 175 52.01 33.80 -10.90
N THR A 176 52.56 34.77 -10.15
CA THR A 176 52.42 36.20 -10.45
C THR A 176 53.77 36.89 -10.58
N ASN A 177 53.96 37.70 -11.63
CA ASN A 177 55.08 38.63 -11.75
C ASN A 177 54.59 40.07 -11.97
N SER A 178 55.47 40.98 -12.43
CA SER A 178 55.11 42.38 -12.66
C SER A 178 54.39 42.65 -14.00
N LEU A 179 54.04 41.61 -14.76
CA LEU A 179 53.43 41.68 -16.09
C LEU A 179 52.10 40.90 -16.14
N ASP A 180 52.03 39.73 -15.50
CA ASP A 180 50.87 38.84 -15.57
C ASP A 180 50.69 37.96 -14.31
N SER A 181 49.54 37.30 -14.17
CA SER A 181 49.19 36.37 -13.11
C SER A 181 48.38 35.18 -13.65
N ILE A 182 49.02 34.01 -13.76
CA ILE A 182 48.41 32.75 -14.19
C ILE A 182 48.10 31.85 -13.00
N HIS A 183 47.25 30.83 -13.20
CA HIS A 183 46.85 29.91 -12.14
C HIS A 183 46.55 28.50 -12.66
N ALA A 184 46.62 27.50 -11.78
CA ALA A 184 46.26 26.12 -12.03
C ALA A 184 45.56 25.49 -10.81
N THR A 185 44.60 24.60 -11.04
CA THR A 185 43.78 23.94 -10.01
C THR A 185 44.08 22.44 -9.89
N ALA A 186 44.06 21.91 -8.67
CA ALA A 186 44.14 20.49 -8.38
C ALA A 186 43.18 20.13 -7.22
N PHE A 187 42.70 18.89 -7.20
CA PHE A 187 41.80 18.40 -6.14
C PHE A 187 42.52 17.34 -5.30
N ILE A 188 42.40 17.42 -3.97
CA ILE A 188 42.82 16.35 -3.05
C ILE A 188 41.59 15.52 -2.68
N ILE A 189 41.70 14.20 -2.78
CA ILE A 189 40.67 13.24 -2.35
C ILE A 189 41.18 12.53 -1.09
N VAL A 190 40.68 12.92 0.08
CA VAL A 190 41.07 12.29 1.35
C VAL A 190 40.20 11.07 1.61
N GLN A 191 40.84 9.90 1.70
CA GLN A 191 40.23 8.61 1.93
C GLN A 191 40.42 8.14 3.39
N ALA A 192 39.45 7.41 3.92
CA ALA A 192 39.46 6.91 5.29
C ALA A 192 38.91 5.48 5.36
N VAL A 193 39.62 4.61 6.09
CA VAL A 193 39.13 3.26 6.43
C VAL A 193 37.82 3.32 7.23
N PRO A 194 36.99 2.26 7.24
CA PRO A 194 35.77 2.25 8.03
C PRO A 194 36.09 2.32 9.53
N GLN A 195 35.41 3.19 10.26
CA GLN A 195 35.49 3.32 11.71
C GLN A 195 34.08 3.32 12.29
N PHE A 196 33.79 2.42 13.22
CA PHE A 196 32.46 2.39 13.85
C PHE A 196 32.21 3.65 14.68
N THR A 197 31.12 4.35 14.36
CA THR A 197 30.58 5.49 15.12
C THR A 197 29.58 5.03 16.18
N VAL A 198 28.82 3.97 15.87
CA VAL A 198 27.95 3.27 16.81
C VAL A 198 28.27 1.79 16.75
N THR A 199 28.58 1.19 17.91
CA THR A 199 28.80 -0.24 18.06
C THR A 199 27.59 -0.91 18.74
N PRO A 200 27.25 -2.15 18.35
CA PRO A 200 26.19 -2.91 18.99
C PRO A 200 26.60 -3.34 20.40
N GLN A 201 25.63 -3.44 21.30
CA GLN A 201 25.82 -3.88 22.69
C GLN A 201 24.93 -5.08 23.00
N ASP A 202 25.39 -5.96 23.89
CA ASP A 202 24.71 -7.21 24.24
C ASP A 202 23.27 -6.94 24.72
N ARG A 203 22.33 -7.78 24.27
CA ARG A 203 20.91 -7.68 24.63
C ARG A 203 20.38 -8.98 25.20
N SER A 204 19.67 -8.88 26.31
CA SER A 204 18.66 -9.86 26.70
C SER A 204 17.29 -9.33 26.27
N VAL A 205 16.51 -10.14 25.57
CA VAL A 205 15.13 -9.82 25.19
C VAL A 205 14.22 -11.01 25.46
N ILE A 206 12.93 -10.76 25.67
CA ILE A 206 11.93 -11.83 25.75
C ILE A 206 11.63 -12.30 24.32
N GLU A 207 11.45 -13.61 24.15
CA GLU A 207 11.03 -14.22 22.88
C GLU A 207 9.82 -13.49 22.26
N GLY A 208 9.73 -13.47 20.93
CA GLY A 208 8.73 -12.76 20.14
C GLY A 208 8.78 -11.22 20.22
N GLN A 209 9.68 -10.61 21.01
CA GLN A 209 10.00 -9.19 20.88
C GLN A 209 10.83 -8.94 19.61
N THR A 210 11.05 -7.66 19.29
CA THR A 210 12.02 -7.23 18.27
C THR A 210 13.27 -6.70 18.97
N VAL A 211 14.45 -7.05 18.49
CA VAL A 211 15.73 -6.50 18.98
C VAL A 211 16.45 -5.77 17.85
N ASP A 212 17.01 -4.62 18.17
CA ASP A 212 17.86 -3.83 17.29
C ASP A 212 19.30 -3.82 17.82
N PHE A 213 20.24 -4.24 16.97
CA PHE A 213 21.67 -4.10 17.17
C PHE A 213 22.18 -2.98 16.25
N PRO A 214 22.30 -1.72 16.74
CA PRO A 214 22.77 -0.62 15.94
C PRO A 214 24.25 -0.81 15.60
N CYS A 215 24.61 -0.59 14.34
CA CYS A 215 25.99 -0.64 13.88
C CYS A 215 26.18 0.34 12.74
N GLU A 216 26.84 1.45 13.03
CA GLU A 216 27.11 2.54 12.09
C GLU A 216 28.62 2.73 11.96
N ALA A 217 29.09 3.06 10.76
CA ALA A 217 30.49 3.39 10.52
C ALA A 217 30.63 4.60 9.60
N GLN A 218 31.61 5.45 9.93
CA GLN A 218 32.12 6.50 9.06
C GLN A 218 33.33 5.99 8.26
N GLY A 219 33.66 6.67 7.17
CA GLY A 219 34.77 6.35 6.27
C GLY A 219 34.56 7.00 4.91
N TYR A 220 35.60 7.13 4.10
CA TYR A 220 35.51 7.69 2.76
C TYR A 220 36.29 6.83 1.75
N PRO A 221 35.66 6.26 0.71
CA PRO A 221 34.21 6.27 0.43
C PRO A 221 33.36 5.65 1.55
N GLN A 222 32.08 6.02 1.61
CA GLN A 222 31.16 5.62 2.70
C GLN A 222 31.08 4.07 2.83
N PRO A 223 31.25 3.51 4.04
CA PRO A 223 31.31 2.06 4.19
C PRO A 223 29.93 1.39 4.13
N VAL A 224 29.91 0.20 3.52
CA VAL A 224 28.78 -0.72 3.52
C VAL A 224 28.84 -1.56 4.80
N ILE A 225 27.69 -1.70 5.46
CA ILE A 225 27.52 -2.54 6.66
C ILE A 225 26.94 -3.89 6.27
N ALA A 226 27.57 -4.97 6.73
CA ALA A 226 27.11 -6.35 6.57
C ALA A 226 27.09 -7.07 7.93
N TRP A 227 26.29 -8.12 8.05
CA TRP A 227 26.15 -8.90 9.29
C TRP A 227 26.38 -10.39 9.09
N THR A 228 26.95 -11.03 10.10
CA THR A 228 27.17 -12.48 10.16
C THR A 228 26.65 -13.04 11.50
N LYS A 229 26.33 -14.34 11.52
CA LYS A 229 26.02 -15.09 12.75
C LYS A 229 26.88 -16.36 12.78
N GLY A 230 27.58 -16.59 13.89
CA GLY A 230 28.47 -17.75 14.02
C GLY A 230 29.53 -17.89 12.91
N GLY A 231 30.00 -16.76 12.35
CA GLY A 231 30.97 -16.72 11.26
C GLY A 231 30.40 -16.96 9.84
N SER A 232 29.10 -17.22 9.70
CA SER A 232 28.41 -17.31 8.39
C SER A 232 27.63 -16.04 8.09
N GLN A 233 27.62 -15.60 6.83
CA GLN A 233 26.86 -14.42 6.40
C GLN A 233 25.37 -14.59 6.74
N LEU A 234 24.77 -13.56 7.36
CA LEU A 234 23.38 -13.61 7.78
C LEU A 234 22.47 -13.52 6.55
N SER A 235 21.57 -14.49 6.39
CA SER A 235 20.54 -14.43 5.34
C SER A 235 19.52 -13.35 5.73
N VAL A 236 19.35 -12.36 4.86
CA VAL A 236 18.34 -11.30 5.05
C VAL A 236 16.98 -11.87 4.69
N ASP A 237 16.04 -11.83 5.63
CA ASP A 237 14.69 -12.39 5.51
C ASP A 237 13.64 -11.46 6.14
N ARG A 238 12.36 -11.87 6.20
CA ARG A 238 11.28 -11.03 6.78
C ARG A 238 11.41 -10.76 8.28
N ARG A 239 12.28 -11.49 8.99
CA ARG A 239 12.61 -11.32 10.41
C ARG A 239 13.97 -10.66 10.59
N HIS A 240 14.99 -11.11 9.85
CA HIS A 240 16.35 -10.58 9.89
C HIS A 240 16.55 -9.48 8.84
N LEU A 241 16.42 -8.23 9.26
CA LEU A 241 16.53 -7.04 8.40
C LEU A 241 17.75 -6.21 8.77
N VAL A 242 18.66 -5.99 7.82
CA VAL A 242 19.69 -4.94 7.96
C VAL A 242 19.08 -3.65 7.43
N LEU A 243 18.93 -2.65 8.31
CA LEU A 243 18.37 -1.34 7.98
C LEU A 243 19.41 -0.49 7.22
N SER A 244 18.97 0.60 6.58
CA SER A 244 19.86 1.52 5.85
C SER A 244 20.90 2.24 6.73
N SER A 245 20.72 2.24 8.05
CA SER A 245 21.72 2.69 9.03
C SER A 245 22.80 1.63 9.33
N GLY A 246 22.70 0.41 8.78
CA GLY A 246 23.52 -0.73 9.16
C GLY A 246 23.06 -1.46 10.43
N THR A 247 22.03 -0.96 11.10
CA THR A 247 21.38 -1.64 12.24
C THR A 247 20.82 -2.99 11.83
N LEU A 248 21.17 -4.07 12.53
CA LEU A 248 20.48 -5.36 12.40
C LEU A 248 19.24 -5.36 13.30
N ARG A 249 18.06 -5.38 12.68
CA ARG A 249 16.78 -5.64 13.32
C ARG A 249 16.43 -7.13 13.19
N ILE A 250 16.14 -7.77 14.31
CA ILE A 250 15.59 -9.13 14.36
C ILE A 250 14.17 -9.03 14.91
N SER A 251 13.18 -9.12 14.04
CA SER A 251 11.75 -9.10 14.38
C SER A 251 11.27 -10.47 14.81
N THR A 252 10.45 -10.54 15.86
CA THR A 252 9.94 -11.80 16.44
C THR A 252 11.07 -12.79 16.77
N VAL A 253 11.98 -12.36 17.66
CA VAL A 253 13.14 -13.13 18.14
C VAL A 253 12.70 -14.46 18.75
N ALA A 254 13.16 -15.58 18.22
CA ALA A 254 12.92 -16.92 18.77
C ALA A 254 14.11 -17.43 19.58
N LEU A 255 13.93 -18.48 20.39
CA LEU A 255 15.02 -19.09 21.15
C LEU A 255 16.24 -19.53 20.31
N HIS A 256 16.06 -19.90 19.02
CA HIS A 256 17.18 -20.22 18.11
C HIS A 256 17.89 -18.98 17.53
N ASP A 257 17.32 -17.79 17.68
CA ASP A 257 17.97 -16.54 17.29
C ASP A 257 19.03 -16.11 18.32
N GLN A 258 19.06 -16.71 19.52
CA GLN A 258 20.17 -16.59 20.48
C GLN A 258 21.54 -16.87 19.84
N GLY A 259 22.57 -16.19 20.33
CA GLY A 259 23.97 -16.41 19.95
C GLY A 259 24.74 -15.14 19.62
N GLN A 260 25.95 -15.31 19.08
CA GLN A 260 26.84 -14.22 18.71
C GLN A 260 26.63 -13.80 17.24
N TYR A 261 26.40 -12.50 17.06
CA TYR A 261 26.35 -11.82 15.77
C TYR A 261 27.59 -10.93 15.61
N GLU A 262 28.05 -10.71 14.38
CA GLU A 262 29.16 -9.80 14.08
C GLU A 262 28.77 -8.86 12.94
N CYS A 263 28.91 -7.56 13.19
CA CYS A 263 28.82 -6.51 12.21
C CYS A 263 30.18 -6.27 11.55
N GLN A 264 30.20 -6.15 10.23
CA GLN A 264 31.38 -5.81 9.44
C GLN A 264 31.11 -4.55 8.62
N ALA A 265 31.95 -3.51 8.78
CA ALA A 265 31.96 -2.33 7.93
C ALA A 265 33.05 -2.46 6.87
N VAL A 266 32.74 -2.18 5.59
CA VAL A 266 33.66 -2.36 4.46
C VAL A 266 33.59 -1.16 3.50
N ASN A 267 34.73 -0.62 3.11
CA ASN A 267 34.86 0.22 1.90
C ASN A 267 36.06 -0.23 1.07
N ILE A 268 36.41 0.50 0.01
CA ILE A 268 37.56 0.16 -0.86
C ILE A 268 38.92 0.28 -0.15
N VAL A 269 38.98 1.01 0.97
CA VAL A 269 40.20 1.30 1.74
C VAL A 269 40.48 0.22 2.78
N GLY A 270 39.44 -0.42 3.32
CA GLY A 270 39.59 -1.49 4.30
C GLY A 270 38.28 -1.99 4.91
N SER A 271 38.38 -2.76 5.99
CA SER A 271 37.22 -3.20 6.76
C SER A 271 37.48 -3.29 8.27
N GLN A 272 36.42 -3.16 9.06
CA GLN A 272 36.42 -3.35 10.52
C GLN A 272 35.29 -4.31 10.92
N ARG A 273 35.44 -4.94 12.09
CA ARG A 273 34.46 -5.92 12.65
C ARG A 273 34.19 -5.64 14.12
N VAL A 274 32.95 -5.86 14.55
CA VAL A 274 32.53 -5.79 15.96
C VAL A 274 31.46 -6.84 16.24
N ALA A 275 31.59 -7.57 17.34
CA ALA A 275 30.69 -8.66 17.71
C ALA A 275 29.82 -8.32 18.92
N VAL A 276 28.65 -8.95 18.99
CA VAL A 276 27.61 -8.75 20.01
C VAL A 276 26.86 -10.04 20.31
N HIS A 277 26.35 -10.19 21.53
CA HIS A 277 25.57 -11.36 21.96
C HIS A 277 24.08 -11.04 22.12
N LEU A 278 23.24 -11.92 21.55
CA LEU A 278 21.80 -11.97 21.80
C LEU A 278 21.48 -13.13 22.76
N ASN A 279 20.90 -12.80 23.91
CA ASN A 279 20.32 -13.74 24.86
C ASN A 279 18.79 -13.66 24.81
N VAL A 280 18.10 -14.81 24.79
CA VAL A 280 16.64 -14.87 24.59
C VAL A 280 15.97 -15.53 25.79
N GLN A 281 15.11 -14.77 26.47
CA GLN A 281 14.32 -15.25 27.60
C GLN A 281 13.01 -15.87 27.10
N PRO A 282 12.62 -17.07 27.55
CA PRO A 282 11.37 -17.71 27.13
C PRO A 282 10.15 -16.97 27.70
N ARG A 283 9.05 -16.97 26.94
CA ARG A 283 7.77 -16.39 27.37
C ARG A 283 7.13 -17.19 28.50
N VAL A 284 6.61 -16.51 29.53
CA VAL A 284 5.86 -17.14 30.63
C VAL A 284 4.48 -16.49 30.76
N THR A 285 3.42 -17.28 30.52
CA THR A 285 2.02 -16.87 30.75
C THR A 285 1.73 -16.70 32.25
N PRO A 286 0.72 -15.90 32.63
CA PRO A 286 0.38 -15.70 34.03
C PRO A 286 -0.05 -17.01 34.72
N VAL A 287 0.52 -17.28 35.89
CA VAL A 287 0.16 -18.42 36.76
C VAL A 287 -0.26 -17.87 38.13
N PHE A 288 -1.41 -18.29 38.64
CA PHE A 288 -1.88 -17.84 39.96
C PHE A 288 -1.05 -18.48 41.08
N ALA A 289 -0.54 -17.63 41.96
CA ALA A 289 0.13 -18.02 43.20
C ALA A 289 -0.87 -18.16 44.36
N ASN A 290 -1.89 -17.29 44.41
CA ASN A 290 -3.08 -17.47 45.24
C ASN A 290 -4.32 -17.46 44.34
N VAL A 291 -5.15 -18.49 44.47
CA VAL A 291 -6.43 -18.62 43.75
C VAL A 291 -7.60 -18.37 44.71
N PRO A 292 -8.66 -17.69 44.26
CA PRO A 292 -9.91 -17.64 45.00
C PRO A 292 -10.62 -19.00 44.92
N SER A 293 -11.34 -19.36 45.98
CA SER A 293 -12.24 -20.52 46.02
C SER A 293 -13.69 -20.08 46.11
N ASP A 294 -14.62 -20.89 45.60
CA ASP A 294 -16.06 -20.71 45.80
C ASP A 294 -16.38 -20.47 47.28
N MET A 295 -17.29 -19.54 47.56
CA MET A 295 -17.70 -19.22 48.92
C MET A 295 -19.20 -18.92 49.00
N THR A 296 -19.82 -19.35 50.09
CA THR A 296 -21.23 -19.08 50.38
C THR A 296 -21.31 -18.12 51.56
N VAL A 297 -22.08 -17.04 51.43
CA VAL A 297 -22.23 -16.02 52.47
C VAL A 297 -23.69 -15.60 52.66
N GLU A 298 -24.03 -15.14 53.87
CA GLU A 298 -25.34 -14.58 54.18
C GLU A 298 -25.48 -13.13 53.68
N VAL A 299 -26.71 -12.72 53.41
CA VAL A 299 -27.04 -11.33 53.00
C VAL A 299 -26.64 -10.33 54.10
N GLY A 300 -26.04 -9.20 53.70
CA GLY A 300 -25.57 -8.12 54.56
C GLY A 300 -24.11 -8.26 55.02
N THR A 301 -23.37 -9.23 54.51
CA THR A 301 -21.96 -9.46 54.87
C THR A 301 -20.99 -8.59 54.06
N ASN A 302 -19.79 -8.37 54.61
CA ASN A 302 -18.64 -7.83 53.86
C ASN A 302 -17.66 -8.99 53.57
N VAL A 303 -17.12 -9.02 52.36
CA VAL A 303 -16.31 -10.13 51.83
C VAL A 303 -15.00 -9.58 51.25
N GLN A 304 -13.90 -10.31 51.41
CA GLN A 304 -12.66 -10.09 50.67
C GLN A 304 -12.22 -11.39 50.01
N ILE A 305 -11.85 -11.32 48.73
CA ILE A 305 -11.56 -12.45 47.86
C ILE A 305 -10.09 -12.34 47.40
N PRO A 306 -9.21 -13.28 47.77
CA PRO A 306 -7.79 -13.22 47.42
C PRO A 306 -7.56 -13.67 45.98
N CYS A 307 -6.60 -13.04 45.32
CA CYS A 307 -6.07 -13.47 44.03
C CYS A 307 -4.69 -12.83 43.83
N SER A 308 -3.67 -13.61 43.49
CA SER A 308 -2.36 -13.09 43.09
C SER A 308 -1.68 -14.01 42.08
N SER A 309 -0.81 -13.48 41.23
CA SER A 309 -0.23 -14.19 40.09
C SER A 309 1.21 -13.79 39.80
N GLN A 310 1.95 -14.66 39.13
CA GLN A 310 3.32 -14.47 38.64
C GLN A 310 3.36 -14.68 37.12
N GLY A 311 4.27 -14.03 36.41
CA GLY A 311 4.46 -14.19 34.96
C GLY A 311 5.58 -13.28 34.45
N GLU A 312 6.01 -13.49 33.20
CA GLU A 312 7.06 -12.67 32.58
C GLU A 312 6.59 -12.18 31.19
N PRO A 313 6.21 -10.89 31.02
CA PRO A 313 6.22 -9.81 32.02
C PRO A 313 5.23 -9.99 33.18
N GLU A 314 5.42 -9.21 34.26
CA GLU A 314 4.54 -9.22 35.44
C GLU A 314 3.06 -8.97 35.07
N PRO A 315 2.12 -9.80 35.55
CA PRO A 315 0.70 -9.71 35.18
C PRO A 315 -0.08 -8.66 35.98
N ILE A 316 -0.90 -7.88 35.29
CA ILE A 316 -1.92 -7.01 35.88
C ILE A 316 -3.14 -7.87 36.25
N ILE A 317 -3.67 -7.67 37.45
CA ILE A 317 -4.89 -8.35 37.93
C ILE A 317 -6.11 -7.43 37.76
N THR A 318 -7.16 -7.96 37.15
CA THR A 318 -8.50 -7.35 37.12
C THR A 318 -9.55 -8.36 37.59
N TRP A 319 -10.73 -7.86 37.96
CA TRP A 319 -11.87 -8.68 38.36
C TRP A 319 -13.08 -8.43 37.47
N ASN A 320 -13.74 -9.50 37.05
CA ASN A 320 -15.04 -9.48 36.39
C ASN A 320 -16.09 -10.10 37.32
N LYS A 321 -17.35 -9.61 37.24
CA LYS A 321 -18.54 -10.27 37.78
C LYS A 321 -19.46 -10.60 36.61
N ASP A 322 -19.78 -11.88 36.43
CA ASP A 322 -20.72 -12.36 35.39
C ASP A 322 -20.41 -11.84 33.97
N GLY A 323 -19.12 -11.68 33.65
CA GLY A 323 -18.63 -11.17 32.37
C GLY A 323 -18.48 -9.64 32.26
N VAL A 324 -18.86 -8.87 33.28
CA VAL A 324 -18.69 -7.41 33.33
C VAL A 324 -17.53 -7.03 34.25
N GLN A 325 -16.63 -6.17 33.82
CA GLN A 325 -15.51 -5.71 34.64
C GLN A 325 -15.98 -4.94 35.87
N VAL A 326 -15.47 -5.31 37.05
CA VAL A 326 -15.78 -4.66 38.33
C VAL A 326 -15.07 -3.30 38.39
N THR A 327 -15.80 -2.26 38.76
CA THR A 327 -15.29 -0.87 38.87
C THR A 327 -15.20 -0.41 40.32
N GLU A 328 -14.12 0.33 40.61
CA GLU A 328 -13.82 0.88 41.93
C GLU A 328 -14.94 1.80 42.43
N SER A 329 -15.47 1.51 43.62
CA SER A 329 -16.69 2.12 44.14
C SER A 329 -16.82 1.97 45.65
N GLY A 330 -17.83 2.61 46.25
CA GLY A 330 -18.14 2.42 47.68
C GLY A 330 -18.53 0.98 48.07
N LYS A 331 -18.79 0.11 47.09
CA LYS A 331 -19.18 -1.30 47.27
C LYS A 331 -18.11 -2.30 46.83
N PHE A 332 -17.39 -2.02 45.73
CA PHE A 332 -16.31 -2.87 45.21
C PHE A 332 -14.97 -2.14 45.25
N HIS A 333 -13.96 -2.74 45.87
CA HIS A 333 -12.60 -2.19 45.97
C HIS A 333 -11.54 -3.24 45.62
N VAL A 334 -10.57 -2.91 44.76
CA VAL A 334 -9.46 -3.83 44.42
C VAL A 334 -8.14 -3.34 45.02
N SER A 335 -7.44 -4.20 45.76
CA SER A 335 -6.14 -3.88 46.36
C SER A 335 -4.99 -3.88 45.34
N SER A 336 -3.88 -3.23 45.68
CA SER A 336 -2.63 -3.27 44.92
C SER A 336 -1.99 -4.67 44.82
N GLU A 337 -2.46 -5.63 45.62
CA GLU A 337 -2.03 -7.04 45.60
C GLU A 337 -2.98 -7.93 44.76
N GLY A 338 -4.06 -7.36 44.22
CA GLY A 338 -5.04 -8.05 43.36
C GLY A 338 -6.31 -8.52 44.07
N PHE A 339 -6.54 -8.18 45.35
CA PHE A 339 -7.65 -8.74 46.13
C PHE A 339 -8.93 -7.90 45.99
N LEU A 340 -10.06 -8.53 45.67
CA LEU A 340 -11.36 -7.86 45.56
C LEU A 340 -12.08 -7.84 46.90
N THR A 341 -12.53 -6.66 47.33
CA THR A 341 -13.37 -6.46 48.51
C THR A 341 -14.78 -6.06 48.08
N ILE A 342 -15.80 -6.75 48.60
CA ILE A 342 -17.22 -6.51 48.35
C ILE A 342 -17.89 -6.12 49.68
N ARG A 343 -18.69 -5.06 49.68
CA ARG A 343 -19.39 -4.56 50.87
C ARG A 343 -20.90 -4.70 50.76
N ASP A 344 -21.56 -5.03 51.87
CA ASP A 344 -23.01 -5.20 51.98
C ASP A 344 -23.58 -6.14 50.89
N VAL A 345 -23.09 -7.39 50.88
CA VAL A 345 -23.42 -8.43 49.89
C VAL A 345 -24.89 -8.81 49.94
N GLY A 346 -25.61 -8.70 48.82
CA GLY A 346 -27.00 -9.14 48.66
C GLY A 346 -27.19 -10.06 47.44
N PRO A 347 -28.42 -10.52 47.13
CA PRO A 347 -28.67 -11.45 46.04
C PRO A 347 -28.22 -10.99 44.65
N ALA A 348 -28.12 -9.68 44.40
CA ALA A 348 -27.58 -9.14 43.15
C ALA A 348 -26.04 -9.28 43.04
N ASP A 349 -25.38 -9.51 44.17
CA ASP A 349 -23.93 -9.73 44.27
C ASP A 349 -23.56 -11.21 44.12
N GLN A 350 -24.52 -12.15 44.20
CA GLN A 350 -24.28 -13.52 43.77
C GLN A 350 -23.86 -13.54 42.30
N GLY A 351 -22.85 -14.34 41.96
CA GLY A 351 -22.35 -14.46 40.59
C GLY A 351 -21.02 -15.21 40.48
N ARG A 352 -20.58 -15.43 39.25
CA ARG A 352 -19.23 -15.91 38.94
C ARG A 352 -18.29 -14.70 38.95
N TYR A 353 -17.50 -14.59 40.00
CA TYR A 353 -16.39 -13.64 40.04
C TYR A 353 -15.16 -14.30 39.42
N GLU A 354 -14.54 -13.58 38.48
CA GLU A 354 -13.40 -14.07 37.73
C GLU A 354 -12.24 -13.09 37.92
N CYS A 355 -11.20 -13.57 38.59
CA CYS A 355 -9.93 -12.87 38.64
C CYS A 355 -9.16 -13.18 37.36
N VAL A 356 -8.77 -12.15 36.62
CA VAL A 356 -8.01 -12.25 35.37
C VAL A 356 -6.63 -11.67 35.61
N ALA A 357 -5.61 -12.52 35.59
CA ALA A 357 -4.21 -12.11 35.57
C ALA A 357 -3.75 -12.05 34.12
N ARG A 358 -3.32 -10.88 33.65
CA ARG A 358 -2.94 -10.64 32.25
C ARG A 358 -1.59 -9.95 32.14
N ASN A 359 -0.69 -10.55 31.36
CA ASN A 359 0.50 -9.89 30.85
C ASN A 359 0.42 -9.76 29.32
N THR A 360 1.54 -9.45 28.66
CA THR A 360 1.62 -9.33 27.18
C THR A 360 1.79 -10.67 26.48
N ILE A 361 2.01 -11.77 27.21
CA ILE A 361 2.16 -13.12 26.68
C ILE A 361 0.80 -13.82 26.60
N GLY A 362 -0.04 -13.61 27.60
CA GLY A 362 -1.40 -14.13 27.64
C GLY A 362 -2.14 -13.67 28.89
N TYR A 363 -3.29 -14.27 29.12
CA TYR A 363 -3.99 -14.17 30.39
C TYR A 363 -4.20 -15.57 30.97
N SER A 364 -4.34 -15.63 32.28
CA SER A 364 -4.96 -16.73 32.97
C SER A 364 -6.14 -16.16 33.76
N SER A 365 -7.24 -16.88 33.78
CA SER A 365 -8.42 -16.52 34.56
C SER A 365 -8.73 -17.64 35.54
N VAL A 366 -8.95 -17.27 36.79
CA VAL A 366 -9.46 -18.17 37.83
C VAL A 366 -10.78 -17.61 38.34
N SER A 367 -11.75 -18.50 38.53
CA SER A 367 -13.11 -18.10 38.87
C SER A 367 -13.55 -18.75 40.16
N MET A 368 -14.34 -18.00 40.90
CA MET A 368 -15.07 -18.46 42.07
C MET A 368 -16.54 -18.09 41.91
N VAL A 369 -17.42 -18.92 42.45
CA VAL A 369 -18.83 -18.58 42.61
C VAL A 369 -19.01 -18.00 44.01
N LEU A 370 -19.37 -16.71 44.06
CA LEU A 370 -19.92 -16.13 45.28
C LEU A 370 -21.40 -16.51 45.32
N THR A 371 -21.74 -17.49 46.16
CA THR A 371 -23.13 -17.84 46.44
C THR A 371 -23.63 -16.98 47.59
N VAL A 372 -24.81 -16.38 47.45
CA VAL A 372 -25.43 -15.59 48.52
C VAL A 372 -26.66 -16.33 48.99
N ASN A 373 -26.63 -16.80 50.23
CA ASN A 373 -27.74 -17.52 50.82
C ASN A 373 -28.96 -16.61 50.94
N VAL A 374 -30.01 -16.93 50.18
CA VAL A 374 -31.34 -16.35 50.27
C VAL A 374 -32.35 -17.49 50.30
N PRO A 375 -33.35 -17.49 51.21
CA PRO A 375 -34.31 -18.59 51.34
C PRO A 375 -35.00 -19.01 50.02
N ASP A 376 -35.17 -20.32 49.88
CA ASP A 376 -35.33 -21.07 48.61
C ASP A 376 -36.63 -20.84 47.82
N VAL A 377 -36.49 -20.56 46.51
CA VAL A 377 -37.41 -21.05 45.45
C VAL A 377 -36.67 -21.41 44.15
N SER A 378 -36.37 -22.69 43.95
CA SER A 378 -36.31 -23.47 42.69
C SER A 378 -36.52 -22.76 41.33
N ARG A 379 -35.63 -23.07 40.35
CA ARG A 379 -36.01 -23.21 38.93
C ARG A 379 -35.05 -24.08 38.10
N ASN A 380 -35.62 -24.81 37.14
CA ASN A 380 -34.92 -25.66 36.17
C ASN A 380 -35.31 -25.25 34.74
N GLY A 381 -34.34 -25.30 33.80
CA GLY A 381 -34.58 -25.40 32.36
C GLY A 381 -34.64 -24.09 31.54
N ASP A 382 -33.72 -23.98 30.57
CA ASP A 382 -33.90 -23.16 29.35
C ASP A 382 -34.29 -24.09 28.18
N PRO A 383 -35.49 -23.95 27.58
CA PRO A 383 -35.91 -24.76 26.43
C PRO A 383 -35.14 -24.49 25.13
N PHE A 384 -34.52 -23.31 24.96
CA PHE A 384 -33.94 -22.88 23.69
C PHE A 384 -32.80 -23.80 23.25
N VAL A 385 -31.80 -23.98 24.11
CA VAL A 385 -30.62 -24.82 23.87
C VAL A 385 -31.01 -26.27 23.55
N ALA A 386 -31.97 -26.83 24.30
CA ALA A 386 -32.48 -28.18 24.07
C ALA A 386 -33.20 -28.32 22.71
N SER A 387 -33.97 -27.31 22.30
CA SER A 387 -34.68 -27.32 21.01
C SER A 387 -33.73 -27.25 19.81
N SER A 388 -32.75 -26.35 19.84
CA SER A 388 -31.84 -26.12 18.71
C SER A 388 -30.95 -27.33 18.40
N ILE A 389 -30.48 -28.04 19.43
CA ILE A 389 -29.66 -29.26 19.24
C ILE A 389 -30.48 -30.38 18.59
N VAL A 390 -31.71 -30.60 19.05
CA VAL A 390 -32.60 -31.65 18.51
C VAL A 390 -33.02 -31.33 17.07
N GLU A 391 -33.34 -30.07 16.76
CA GLU A 391 -33.76 -29.66 15.42
C GLU A 391 -32.62 -29.71 14.39
N ALA A 392 -31.38 -29.39 14.79
CA ALA A 392 -30.20 -29.52 13.94
C ALA A 392 -29.94 -31.00 13.56
N ILE A 393 -29.89 -31.90 14.55
CA ILE A 393 -29.68 -33.34 14.33
C ILE A 393 -30.76 -33.92 13.41
N ALA A 394 -32.03 -33.65 13.72
CA ALA A 394 -33.16 -34.13 12.92
C ALA A 394 -33.17 -33.59 11.48
N THR A 395 -32.51 -32.46 11.21
CA THR A 395 -32.43 -31.87 9.86
C THR A 395 -31.25 -32.42 9.07
N VAL A 396 -30.11 -32.64 9.73
CA VAL A 396 -28.94 -33.33 9.14
C VAL A 396 -29.30 -34.78 8.76
N ASP A 397 -29.99 -35.55 9.60
CA ASP A 397 -30.38 -36.93 9.26
C ASP A 397 -31.43 -36.99 8.14
N ARG A 398 -32.35 -36.02 8.04
CA ARG A 398 -33.28 -35.92 6.89
C ARG A 398 -32.52 -35.63 5.59
N ALA A 399 -31.57 -34.71 5.62
CA ALA A 399 -30.71 -34.40 4.47
C ALA A 399 -29.85 -35.59 4.03
N ILE A 400 -29.17 -36.26 4.97
CA ILE A 400 -28.34 -37.44 4.71
C ILE A 400 -29.18 -38.53 4.02
N ASN A 401 -30.42 -38.78 4.46
CA ASN A 401 -31.28 -39.79 3.84
C ASN A 401 -31.83 -39.38 2.46
N SER A 402 -32.15 -38.09 2.22
CA SER A 402 -32.52 -37.59 0.89
C SER A 402 -31.34 -37.74 -0.09
N THR A 403 -30.17 -37.20 0.27
CA THR A 403 -28.93 -37.27 -0.51
C THR A 403 -28.51 -38.72 -0.78
N ARG A 404 -28.64 -39.62 0.21
CA ARG A 404 -28.37 -41.06 0.06
C ARG A 404 -29.34 -41.77 -0.89
N THR A 405 -30.55 -41.25 -1.08
CA THR A 405 -31.54 -41.88 -1.97
C THR A 405 -31.27 -41.51 -3.44
N HIS A 406 -30.94 -40.25 -3.75
CA HIS A 406 -30.79 -39.80 -5.13
C HIS A 406 -29.36 -39.79 -5.71
N LEU A 407 -28.30 -39.84 -4.88
CA LEU A 407 -26.92 -39.93 -5.40
C LEU A 407 -26.67 -41.15 -6.31
N PHE A 408 -27.44 -42.23 -6.14
CA PHE A 408 -27.32 -43.45 -6.94
C PHE A 408 -27.91 -43.33 -8.35
N ASP A 409 -28.89 -42.44 -8.56
CA ASP A 409 -29.48 -42.17 -9.88
C ASP A 409 -28.68 -41.13 -10.66
N SER A 410 -28.24 -40.04 -10.02
CA SER A 410 -27.65 -38.89 -10.72
C SER A 410 -26.25 -39.12 -11.29
N ARG A 411 -25.49 -40.08 -10.73
CA ARG A 411 -24.09 -40.41 -11.10
C ARG A 411 -23.20 -39.18 -11.40
N PRO A 412 -22.94 -38.30 -10.42
CA PRO A 412 -21.84 -37.33 -10.52
C PRO A 412 -20.53 -38.09 -10.82
N ARG A 413 -19.67 -37.54 -11.67
CA ARG A 413 -18.51 -38.24 -12.24
C ARG A 413 -17.19 -37.83 -11.57
N SER A 414 -17.21 -36.76 -10.80
CA SER A 414 -16.07 -36.18 -10.08
C SER A 414 -16.50 -35.52 -8.76
N PRO A 415 -15.57 -35.30 -7.81
CA PRO A 415 -15.82 -34.46 -6.63
C PRO A 415 -16.20 -33.01 -6.98
N ASN A 416 -15.78 -32.52 -8.15
CA ASN A 416 -16.02 -31.15 -8.56
C ASN A 416 -17.46 -30.93 -9.07
N ASP A 417 -18.12 -31.98 -9.58
CA ASP A 417 -19.57 -31.96 -9.85
C ASP A 417 -20.37 -31.72 -8.56
N LEU A 418 -19.95 -32.37 -7.46
CA LEU A 418 -20.53 -32.19 -6.12
C LEU A 418 -20.28 -30.78 -5.57
N LEU A 419 -19.07 -30.23 -5.70
CA LEU A 419 -18.79 -28.85 -5.29
C LEU A 419 -19.56 -27.81 -6.11
N ALA A 420 -19.81 -28.06 -7.40
CA ALA A 420 -20.63 -27.20 -8.25
C ALA A 420 -22.12 -27.23 -7.83
N LEU A 421 -22.64 -28.41 -7.45
CA LEU A 421 -24.01 -28.59 -6.95
C LEU A 421 -24.31 -27.72 -5.72
N PHE A 422 -23.40 -27.67 -4.74
CA PHE A 422 -23.61 -26.88 -3.52
C PHE A 422 -23.42 -25.37 -3.74
N ARG A 423 -22.53 -24.94 -4.64
CA ARG A 423 -22.24 -23.51 -4.86
C ARG A 423 -23.13 -22.82 -5.90
N TYR A 424 -23.67 -23.57 -6.88
CA TYR A 424 -24.47 -23.03 -7.99
C TYR A 424 -25.62 -23.96 -8.41
N PRO A 425 -26.60 -24.25 -7.52
CA PRO A 425 -27.73 -25.13 -7.82
C PRO A 425 -28.57 -24.59 -9.00
N ARG A 426 -29.03 -25.49 -9.88
CA ARG A 426 -29.68 -25.14 -11.16
C ARG A 426 -31.14 -25.62 -11.28
N ASP A 427 -31.62 -26.39 -10.30
CA ASP A 427 -32.96 -26.99 -10.31
C ASP A 427 -33.56 -27.05 -8.88
N PRO A 428 -34.87 -27.26 -8.72
CA PRO A 428 -35.53 -27.23 -7.41
C PRO A 428 -35.07 -28.31 -6.42
N TYR A 429 -34.53 -29.44 -6.87
CA TYR A 429 -34.10 -30.53 -5.99
C TYR A 429 -32.69 -30.29 -5.46
N THR A 430 -31.78 -29.81 -6.31
CA THR A 430 -30.41 -29.44 -5.88
C THR A 430 -30.40 -28.23 -4.94
N ILE A 431 -31.45 -27.39 -4.98
CA ILE A 431 -31.72 -26.34 -3.98
C ILE A 431 -31.99 -26.92 -2.58
N GLU A 432 -32.71 -28.04 -2.42
CA GLU A 432 -32.89 -28.66 -1.09
C GLU A 432 -31.60 -29.27 -0.53
N GLN A 433 -30.76 -29.84 -1.40
CA GLN A 433 -29.44 -30.37 -0.99
C GLN A 433 -28.49 -29.23 -0.59
N ALA A 434 -28.50 -28.10 -1.31
CA ALA A 434 -27.76 -26.89 -0.93
C ALA A 434 -28.24 -26.32 0.42
N ARG A 435 -29.56 -26.29 0.66
CA ARG A 435 -30.18 -25.85 1.92
C ARG A 435 -29.75 -26.69 3.13
N ALA A 436 -29.52 -27.98 2.93
CA ALA A 436 -28.97 -28.85 3.98
C ALA A 436 -27.49 -28.54 4.29
N GLY A 437 -26.70 -28.21 3.26
CA GLY A 437 -25.34 -27.70 3.41
C GLY A 437 -25.32 -26.36 4.18
N GLU A 438 -26.18 -25.41 3.80
CA GLU A 438 -26.37 -24.12 4.49
C GLU A 438 -26.67 -24.32 5.98
N ILE A 439 -27.55 -25.28 6.33
CA ILE A 439 -27.91 -25.57 7.72
C ILE A 439 -26.74 -26.20 8.48
N PHE A 440 -26.01 -27.14 7.87
CA PHE A 440 -24.84 -27.77 8.49
C PHE A 440 -23.69 -26.77 8.70
N GLU A 441 -23.35 -25.99 7.68
CA GLU A 441 -22.34 -24.93 7.78
C GLU A 441 -22.75 -23.83 8.77
N ARG A 442 -24.03 -23.45 8.84
CA ARG A 442 -24.50 -22.42 9.78
C ARG A 442 -24.62 -22.92 11.22
N THR A 443 -24.92 -24.21 11.44
CA THR A 443 -24.81 -24.83 12.78
C THR A 443 -23.35 -24.94 13.21
N LEU A 444 -22.44 -25.33 12.31
CA LEU A 444 -21.00 -25.27 12.58
C LEU A 444 -20.54 -23.84 12.87
N GLN A 445 -20.97 -22.85 12.07
CA GLN A 445 -20.63 -21.45 12.28
C GLN A 445 -21.14 -20.92 13.61
N LEU A 446 -22.36 -21.25 14.04
CA LEU A 446 -22.87 -20.81 15.35
C LEU A 446 -22.14 -21.49 16.52
N ILE A 447 -21.72 -22.75 16.37
CA ILE A 447 -20.86 -23.44 17.34
C ILE A 447 -19.45 -22.83 17.34
N GLN A 448 -18.94 -22.42 16.18
CA GLN A 448 -17.62 -21.85 15.99
C GLN A 448 -17.55 -20.38 16.45
N GLU A 449 -18.59 -19.58 16.23
CA GLU A 449 -18.74 -18.22 16.78
C GLU A 449 -18.88 -18.25 18.31
N HIS A 450 -19.40 -19.34 18.89
CA HIS A 450 -19.39 -19.61 20.33
C HIS A 450 -18.02 -20.10 20.87
N VAL A 451 -17.03 -20.31 19.99
CA VAL A 451 -15.68 -20.81 20.30
C VAL A 451 -14.56 -19.83 19.88
N GLN A 452 -14.84 -18.88 18.96
CA GLN A 452 -13.84 -18.03 18.30
C GLN A 452 -13.71 -16.59 18.84
N ASP A 453 -13.89 -16.38 20.15
CA ASP A 453 -13.26 -15.24 20.85
C ASP A 453 -11.73 -15.45 21.00
N GLY A 454 -11.05 -15.98 19.96
CA GLY A 454 -9.69 -16.51 20.04
C GLY A 454 -9.05 -16.99 18.72
N LEU A 455 -8.75 -16.04 17.83
CA LEU A 455 -7.85 -16.13 16.64
C LEU A 455 -8.17 -17.07 15.44
N MET A 456 -8.17 -16.44 14.26
CA MET A 456 -7.58 -16.83 12.95
C MET A 456 -7.70 -18.28 12.43
N VAL A 457 -8.25 -18.40 11.21
CA VAL A 457 -8.23 -19.62 10.37
C VAL A 457 -7.49 -19.31 9.05
N ASP A 458 -6.71 -20.27 8.56
CA ASP A 458 -5.98 -20.18 7.28
C ASP A 458 -6.94 -20.10 6.06
N LEU A 459 -6.68 -19.18 5.13
CA LEU A 459 -7.60 -18.84 4.03
C LEU A 459 -7.38 -19.63 2.73
N ASN A 460 -6.98 -20.91 2.86
CA ASN A 460 -6.89 -21.83 1.73
C ASN A 460 -8.26 -22.52 1.42
N GLY A 461 -9.27 -21.76 0.96
CA GLY A 461 -10.49 -22.37 0.40
C GLY A 461 -11.74 -21.50 0.17
N THR A 462 -11.81 -20.29 0.74
CA THR A 462 -13.02 -19.43 0.71
C THR A 462 -12.98 -18.41 -0.44
N SER A 463 -14.07 -18.35 -1.22
CA SER A 463 -14.17 -17.52 -2.45
C SER A 463 -14.71 -16.10 -2.19
N CYS A 464 -14.57 -15.58 -0.97
CA CYS A 464 -15.05 -14.25 -0.59
C CYS A 464 -14.02 -13.51 0.25
N THR A 465 -14.11 -12.17 0.26
CA THR A 465 -13.26 -11.32 1.07
C THR A 465 -14.07 -10.80 2.27
N ALA A 466 -13.50 -10.90 3.47
CA ALA A 466 -14.12 -10.36 4.67
C ALA A 466 -14.20 -8.82 4.58
N HIS A 467 -15.35 -8.25 4.94
CA HIS A 467 -15.50 -6.80 5.10
C HIS A 467 -15.18 -6.42 6.54
N ARG A 468 -14.57 -5.25 6.73
CA ARG A 468 -14.26 -4.75 8.08
C ARG A 468 -15.54 -4.53 8.89
N ARG A 469 -15.50 -4.90 10.17
CA ARG A 469 -16.50 -4.61 11.20
C ARG A 469 -15.80 -4.08 12.45
N VAL A 470 -16.46 -3.18 13.17
CA VAL A 470 -16.01 -2.67 14.48
C VAL A 470 -17.17 -2.82 15.45
N ASN A 471 -16.98 -3.58 16.53
CA ASN A 471 -18.06 -4.01 17.42
C ASN A 471 -18.31 -3.06 18.60
N ASN A 472 -17.38 -2.15 18.91
CA ASN A 472 -17.58 -1.07 19.88
C ASN A 472 -16.78 0.17 19.45
N CYS A 473 -17.39 1.36 19.55
CA CYS A 473 -16.87 2.61 19.00
C CYS A 473 -16.85 3.78 20.01
N SER A 474 -17.33 3.55 21.23
CA SER A 474 -17.51 4.58 22.27
C SER A 474 -16.24 5.38 22.55
N ASP A 475 -15.12 4.68 22.73
CA ASP A 475 -13.86 5.28 23.19
C ASP A 475 -12.81 5.47 22.08
N MET A 476 -12.98 4.84 20.90
CA MET A 476 -11.99 4.90 19.80
C MET A 476 -12.05 6.19 18.98
N CYS A 477 -13.25 6.71 18.69
CA CYS A 477 -13.44 7.75 17.68
C CYS A 477 -13.44 9.19 18.21
N TYR A 478 -13.56 9.38 19.52
CA TYR A 478 -13.67 10.71 20.12
C TYR A 478 -12.30 11.41 20.15
N HIS A 479 -12.28 12.75 20.02
CA HIS A 479 -11.09 13.60 19.99
C HIS A 479 -10.03 13.37 18.87
N GLN A 480 -10.23 12.48 17.88
CA GLN A 480 -9.25 12.30 16.79
C GLN A 480 -9.09 13.57 15.90
N LYS A 481 -7.90 14.20 15.99
CA LYS A 481 -7.46 15.40 15.24
C LYS A 481 -7.20 15.13 13.75
N TYR A 482 -6.78 13.92 13.41
CA TYR A 482 -6.40 13.50 12.06
C TYR A 482 -7.35 12.41 11.54
N ARG A 483 -7.23 12.07 10.25
CA ARG A 483 -7.87 10.87 9.67
C ARG A 483 -7.04 9.63 10.02
N THR A 484 -7.70 8.51 10.32
CA THR A 484 -7.06 7.20 10.17
C THR A 484 -6.71 6.97 8.69
N HIS A 485 -5.80 6.05 8.39
CA HIS A 485 -5.46 5.70 7.00
C HIS A 485 -6.53 4.86 6.30
N ASP A 486 -7.42 4.25 7.07
CA ASP A 486 -8.55 3.47 6.55
C ASP A 486 -9.89 4.23 6.51
N GLY A 487 -9.90 5.54 6.80
CA GLY A 487 -11.12 6.36 6.81
C GLY A 487 -12.12 6.05 7.93
N THR A 488 -11.85 5.08 8.81
CA THR A 488 -12.70 4.81 9.97
C THR A 488 -12.76 6.00 10.94
N CYS A 489 -13.78 6.03 11.81
CA CYS A 489 -14.03 7.13 12.74
C CYS A 489 -14.19 8.54 12.11
N ASN A 490 -14.29 8.68 10.79
CA ASN A 490 -14.66 9.94 10.15
C ASN A 490 -16.08 10.33 10.57
N ASN A 491 -17.06 9.47 10.27
CA ASN A 491 -18.40 9.59 10.85
C ASN A 491 -18.44 8.98 12.25
N LEU A 492 -18.77 9.77 13.27
CA LEU A 492 -18.75 9.34 14.67
C LEU A 492 -19.95 8.45 15.07
N GLN A 493 -21.06 8.52 14.33
CA GLN A 493 -22.26 7.70 14.58
C GLN A 493 -22.20 6.39 13.78
N HIS A 494 -21.55 6.41 12.62
CA HIS A 494 -21.36 5.26 11.74
C HIS A 494 -19.89 5.13 11.32
N PRO A 495 -18.97 4.68 12.20
CA PRO A 495 -17.50 4.70 11.96
C PRO A 495 -16.97 3.85 10.82
N MET A 496 -17.83 3.12 10.10
CA MET A 496 -17.51 2.36 8.89
C MET A 496 -17.95 3.06 7.59
N TRP A 497 -18.71 4.16 7.65
CA TRP A 497 -19.11 4.90 6.44
C TRP A 497 -17.88 5.55 5.80
N GLY A 498 -17.67 5.28 4.52
CA GLY A 498 -16.52 5.76 3.75
C GLY A 498 -15.17 5.11 4.11
N ALA A 499 -15.14 4.09 4.97
CA ALA A 499 -13.91 3.40 5.35
C ALA A 499 -13.44 2.40 4.28
N SER A 500 -12.16 2.01 4.33
CA SER A 500 -11.59 1.00 3.44
C SER A 500 -12.00 -0.43 3.82
N LEU A 501 -12.06 -1.29 2.80
CA LEU A 501 -12.50 -2.69 2.88
C LEU A 501 -13.95 -2.85 3.36
N THR A 502 -14.83 -1.94 2.92
CA THR A 502 -16.29 -2.02 3.08
C THR A 502 -16.97 -2.36 1.76
N ALA A 503 -18.24 -2.76 1.82
CA ALA A 503 -19.08 -2.85 0.63
C ALA A 503 -19.19 -1.46 -0.05
N PHE A 504 -19.30 -1.45 -1.39
CA PHE A 504 -19.78 -0.27 -2.10
C PHE A 504 -21.21 0.06 -1.67
N GLU A 505 -21.50 1.35 -1.55
CA GLU A 505 -22.85 1.87 -1.41
C GLU A 505 -23.66 1.64 -2.69
N ARG A 506 -24.97 1.84 -2.65
CA ARG A 506 -25.81 1.78 -3.87
C ARG A 506 -26.81 2.91 -3.97
N MET A 507 -26.98 3.42 -5.19
CA MET A 507 -28.10 4.30 -5.53
C MET A 507 -29.39 3.50 -5.77
N LEU A 508 -29.27 2.30 -6.34
CA LEU A 508 -30.39 1.39 -6.68
C LEU A 508 -30.04 -0.07 -6.35
N LYS A 509 -31.04 -0.91 -6.10
CA LYS A 509 -30.80 -2.34 -5.76
C LYS A 509 -30.15 -3.11 -6.92
N SER A 510 -29.23 -4.00 -6.59
CA SER A 510 -28.52 -4.87 -7.53
C SER A 510 -29.47 -5.81 -8.29
N VAL A 511 -29.25 -5.96 -9.61
CA VAL A 511 -30.03 -6.79 -10.53
C VAL A 511 -29.16 -7.90 -11.10
N TYR A 512 -29.23 -9.07 -10.45
CA TYR A 512 -28.58 -10.30 -10.90
C TYR A 512 -29.53 -11.23 -11.67
N GLU A 513 -28.99 -12.07 -12.54
CA GLU A 513 -29.74 -12.98 -13.42
C GLU A 513 -30.59 -14.02 -12.64
N ASN A 514 -30.09 -14.45 -11.47
CA ASN A 514 -30.83 -15.29 -10.51
C ASN A 514 -31.38 -14.49 -9.31
N GLY A 515 -31.33 -13.15 -9.36
CA GLY A 515 -31.69 -12.27 -8.26
C GLY A 515 -30.63 -12.14 -7.16
N PHE A 516 -29.53 -12.91 -7.17
CA PHE A 516 -28.53 -12.86 -6.10
C PHE A 516 -27.05 -12.80 -6.50
N ASN A 517 -26.55 -13.57 -7.48
CA ASN A 517 -25.11 -13.57 -7.77
C ASN A 517 -24.66 -13.84 -9.22
N LEU A 518 -25.52 -14.34 -10.12
CA LEU A 518 -25.16 -14.62 -11.51
C LEU A 518 -25.23 -13.34 -12.35
N PRO A 519 -24.14 -12.90 -13.03
CA PRO A 519 -24.14 -11.69 -13.86
C PRO A 519 -25.21 -11.71 -14.95
N ARG A 520 -25.77 -10.54 -15.27
CA ARG A 520 -26.67 -10.41 -16.42
C ARG A 520 -25.95 -10.78 -17.72
N GLY A 521 -26.52 -11.71 -18.48
CA GLY A 521 -25.94 -12.17 -19.75
C GLY A 521 -24.83 -13.21 -19.62
N ILE A 522 -24.71 -13.88 -18.47
CA ILE A 522 -23.81 -15.04 -18.33
C ILE A 522 -24.30 -16.26 -19.13
N GLY A 523 -25.63 -16.42 -19.25
CA GLY A 523 -26.26 -17.37 -20.17
C GLY A 523 -26.53 -16.74 -21.55
N PRO A 524 -25.91 -17.23 -22.65
CA PRO A 524 -25.99 -16.57 -23.96
C PRO A 524 -27.39 -16.59 -24.59
N ASN A 525 -28.22 -17.55 -24.22
CA ASN A 525 -29.58 -17.74 -24.76
C ASN A 525 -30.67 -17.13 -23.86
N ARG A 526 -30.32 -16.38 -22.81
CA ARG A 526 -31.33 -15.84 -21.89
C ARG A 526 -31.90 -14.51 -22.37
N HIS A 527 -33.23 -14.45 -22.42
CA HIS A 527 -33.97 -13.26 -22.80
C HIS A 527 -34.24 -12.34 -21.60
N TYR A 528 -34.04 -11.05 -21.82
CA TYR A 528 -34.32 -9.93 -20.95
C TYR A 528 -35.26 -9.00 -21.72
N ASN A 529 -36.44 -8.68 -21.19
CA ASN A 529 -37.46 -7.89 -21.90
C ASN A 529 -37.72 -8.38 -23.36
N GLY A 530 -37.70 -9.70 -23.57
CA GLY A 530 -37.89 -10.34 -24.88
C GLY A 530 -36.60 -10.60 -25.69
N HIS A 531 -35.45 -10.02 -25.34
CA HIS A 531 -34.23 -10.06 -26.17
C HIS A 531 -32.99 -10.55 -25.40
N THR A 532 -32.06 -11.24 -26.06
CA THR A 532 -30.75 -11.54 -25.48
C THR A 532 -29.91 -10.27 -25.32
N LEU A 533 -28.97 -10.25 -24.36
CA LEU A 533 -28.05 -9.12 -24.19
C LEU A 533 -26.87 -9.22 -25.18
N PRO A 534 -26.42 -8.09 -25.77
CA PRO A 534 -25.31 -8.10 -26.72
C PRO A 534 -23.98 -8.45 -26.03
N MET A 535 -23.07 -9.06 -26.80
CA MET A 535 -21.68 -9.25 -26.38
C MET A 535 -21.03 -7.89 -26.10
N PRO A 536 -20.33 -7.67 -24.97
CA PRO A 536 -19.73 -6.38 -24.64
C PRO A 536 -18.82 -5.83 -25.74
N ARG A 537 -18.03 -6.71 -26.37
CA ARG A 537 -17.15 -6.39 -27.50
C ARG A 537 -17.91 -5.94 -28.76
N LEU A 538 -19.10 -6.49 -29.01
CA LEU A 538 -19.94 -6.07 -30.15
C LEU A 538 -20.54 -4.67 -29.91
N VAL A 539 -20.89 -4.34 -28.66
CA VAL A 539 -21.31 -2.98 -28.29
C VAL A 539 -20.15 -2.00 -28.49
N SER A 540 -18.95 -2.35 -28.01
CA SER A 540 -17.72 -1.57 -28.19
C SER A 540 -17.46 -1.21 -29.66
N THR A 541 -17.37 -2.21 -30.55
CA THR A 541 -17.06 -1.98 -31.98
C THR A 541 -18.19 -1.33 -32.78
N THR A 542 -19.44 -1.38 -32.32
CA THR A 542 -20.58 -0.80 -33.05
C THR A 542 -20.88 0.65 -32.63
N LEU A 543 -20.60 1.02 -31.37
CA LEU A 543 -21.03 2.27 -30.76
C LEU A 543 -19.92 3.12 -30.12
N ILE A 544 -18.76 2.57 -29.75
CA ILE A 544 -17.84 3.22 -28.79
C ILE A 544 -16.42 3.42 -29.35
N GLY A 545 -15.87 2.41 -30.04
CA GLY A 545 -14.52 2.48 -30.61
C GLY A 545 -14.41 3.48 -31.76
N THR A 546 -13.33 4.26 -31.79
CA THR A 546 -13.00 5.19 -32.88
C THR A 546 -11.51 5.19 -33.22
N GLU A 547 -11.20 5.27 -34.51
CA GLU A 547 -9.84 5.49 -35.02
C GLU A 547 -9.46 6.99 -35.06
N THR A 548 -10.45 7.89 -35.05
CA THR A 548 -10.26 9.35 -35.11
C THR A 548 -10.68 10.04 -33.82
N ILE A 549 -10.05 11.17 -33.51
CA ILE A 549 -10.36 12.01 -32.37
C ILE A 549 -10.42 13.48 -32.77
N THR A 550 -11.18 14.26 -32.01
CA THR A 550 -11.15 15.73 -32.02
C THR A 550 -10.47 16.21 -30.73
N PRO A 551 -9.43 17.06 -30.80
CA PRO A 551 -8.87 17.72 -29.62
C PRO A 551 -9.90 18.64 -28.92
N ASP A 552 -9.85 18.75 -27.60
CA ASP A 552 -10.64 19.72 -26.82
C ASP A 552 -9.96 21.09 -26.90
N ASP A 553 -10.67 22.07 -27.47
CA ASP A 553 -10.19 23.45 -27.69
C ASP A 553 -10.12 24.27 -26.40
N GLN A 554 -10.79 23.81 -25.34
CA GLN A 554 -10.93 24.52 -24.07
C GLN A 554 -10.06 23.92 -22.96
N PHE A 555 -9.81 22.62 -23.00
CA PHE A 555 -9.20 21.87 -21.90
C PHE A 555 -7.99 21.01 -22.28
N SER A 556 -6.95 21.10 -21.45
CA SER A 556 -5.70 20.34 -21.60
C SER A 556 -5.88 18.87 -21.21
N HIS A 557 -4.94 18.01 -21.60
CA HIS A 557 -4.96 16.58 -21.27
C HIS A 557 -4.89 16.33 -19.75
N MET A 558 -4.36 17.29 -18.98
CA MET A 558 -4.38 17.32 -17.51
C MET A 558 -5.79 17.24 -16.91
N LEU A 559 -6.84 17.69 -17.62
CA LEU A 559 -8.23 17.53 -17.16
C LEU A 559 -8.62 16.04 -17.03
N MET A 560 -8.20 15.21 -17.99
CA MET A 560 -8.36 13.76 -17.93
C MET A 560 -7.51 13.19 -16.80
N GLN A 561 -6.22 13.56 -16.77
CA GLN A 561 -5.25 12.94 -15.86
C GLN A 561 -5.57 13.17 -14.38
N TRP A 562 -6.08 14.36 -14.02
CA TRP A 562 -6.59 14.60 -12.66
C TRP A 562 -7.82 13.75 -12.34
N GLY A 563 -8.69 13.51 -13.32
CA GLY A 563 -9.83 12.59 -13.16
C GLY A 563 -9.37 11.18 -12.81
N GLN A 564 -8.37 10.64 -13.50
CA GLN A 564 -7.79 9.32 -13.16
C GLN A 564 -7.08 9.33 -11.79
N PHE A 565 -6.27 10.35 -11.51
CA PHE A 565 -5.57 10.44 -10.22
C PHE A 565 -6.54 10.53 -9.04
N LEU A 566 -7.68 11.21 -9.22
CA LEU A 566 -8.77 11.33 -8.26
C LEU A 566 -9.64 10.06 -8.15
N ASP A 567 -9.92 9.36 -9.26
CA ASP A 567 -10.58 8.04 -9.26
C ASP A 567 -9.82 7.08 -8.35
N HIS A 568 -8.49 7.11 -8.46
CA HIS A 568 -7.56 6.31 -7.67
C HIS A 568 -7.42 6.75 -6.19
N ASP A 569 -8.06 7.84 -5.77
CA ASP A 569 -8.18 8.26 -4.35
C ASP A 569 -9.56 7.90 -3.75
N LEU A 570 -10.51 7.50 -4.59
CA LEU A 570 -11.92 7.30 -4.22
C LEU A 570 -12.33 5.83 -4.27
N ASP A 571 -12.00 5.11 -5.33
CA ASP A 571 -12.31 3.68 -5.41
C ASP A 571 -11.29 2.79 -6.10
N SER A 572 -11.30 1.55 -5.63
CA SER A 572 -10.63 0.41 -6.25
C SER A 572 -11.40 -0.84 -5.86
N THR A 573 -11.78 -1.67 -6.83
CA THR A 573 -12.53 -2.90 -6.55
C THR A 573 -11.59 -4.08 -6.30
N VAL A 574 -11.77 -4.78 -5.19
CA VAL A 574 -11.04 -6.03 -4.90
C VAL A 574 -11.27 -7.07 -6.02
N ALA A 575 -10.21 -7.48 -6.71
CA ALA A 575 -10.24 -8.55 -7.71
C ALA A 575 -10.54 -9.93 -7.07
N ALA A 576 -10.94 -10.93 -7.85
CA ALA A 576 -11.05 -12.30 -7.33
C ALA A 576 -9.72 -12.78 -6.75
N LEU A 577 -9.78 -13.50 -5.62
CA LEU A 577 -8.64 -14.15 -4.95
C LEU A 577 -7.96 -15.27 -5.79
N SER A 578 -8.42 -15.49 -7.02
CA SER A 578 -7.78 -16.39 -7.98
C SER A 578 -8.10 -15.94 -9.41
N GLU A 579 -7.12 -16.06 -10.30
CA GLU A 579 -7.32 -15.96 -11.76
C GLU A 579 -7.62 -17.32 -12.41
N ALA A 580 -7.84 -18.39 -11.62
CA ALA A 580 -8.12 -19.74 -12.10
C ALA A 580 -9.50 -20.25 -11.65
N ARG A 581 -10.13 -21.08 -12.49
CA ARG A 581 -11.45 -21.70 -12.24
C ARG A 581 -11.47 -22.51 -10.95
N PHE A 582 -12.47 -22.27 -10.10
CA PHE A 582 -12.72 -23.11 -8.93
C PHE A 582 -13.19 -24.53 -9.28
N SER A 583 -13.58 -24.78 -10.54
CA SER A 583 -14.05 -26.09 -11.01
C SER A 583 -12.93 -27.08 -11.35
N ASP A 584 -11.74 -26.61 -11.72
CA ASP A 584 -10.64 -27.48 -12.19
C ASP A 584 -9.23 -26.82 -12.23
N GLY A 585 -9.08 -25.59 -11.74
CA GLY A 585 -7.78 -24.89 -11.72
C GLY A 585 -7.30 -24.33 -13.06
N GLN A 586 -8.08 -24.42 -14.16
CA GLN A 586 -7.68 -23.80 -15.43
C GLN A 586 -7.76 -22.27 -15.36
N HIS A 587 -6.74 -21.59 -15.87
CA HIS A 587 -6.61 -20.13 -15.83
C HIS A 587 -7.64 -19.43 -16.73
N CYS A 588 -8.25 -18.33 -16.26
CA CYS A 588 -9.27 -17.59 -17.01
C CYS A 588 -8.75 -16.91 -18.30
N SER A 589 -7.45 -17.02 -18.60
CA SER A 589 -6.85 -16.59 -19.87
C SER A 589 -6.69 -17.71 -20.90
N SER A 590 -6.73 -18.99 -20.48
CA SER A 590 -6.69 -20.15 -21.39
C SER A 590 -8.08 -20.72 -21.70
N VAL A 591 -9.10 -20.38 -20.91
CA VAL A 591 -10.49 -20.83 -21.13
C VAL A 591 -11.47 -19.68 -21.38
N CYS A 592 -12.47 -19.97 -22.22
CA CYS A 592 -13.58 -19.06 -22.55
C CYS A 592 -14.92 -19.52 -21.96
N THR A 593 -14.89 -20.26 -20.85
CA THR A 593 -16.10 -20.70 -20.13
C THR A 593 -16.37 -19.80 -18.94
N ASN A 594 -17.65 -19.48 -18.71
CA ASN A 594 -18.10 -18.58 -17.65
C ASN A 594 -18.23 -19.30 -16.29
N ASP A 595 -17.25 -20.12 -15.95
CA ASP A 595 -17.19 -20.85 -14.69
C ASP A 595 -16.40 -20.03 -13.66
N PRO A 596 -16.95 -19.74 -12.46
CA PRO A 596 -16.32 -18.81 -11.53
C PRO A 596 -14.88 -19.19 -11.12
N PRO A 597 -13.97 -18.19 -10.99
CA PRO A 597 -14.21 -16.75 -11.06
C PRO A 597 -14.18 -16.16 -12.48
N CYS A 598 -14.05 -16.97 -13.53
CA CYS A 598 -14.02 -16.50 -14.92
C CYS A 598 -15.39 -15.98 -15.38
N PHE A 599 -15.38 -14.87 -16.12
CA PHE A 599 -16.54 -14.34 -16.83
C PHE A 599 -16.05 -13.69 -18.14
N SER A 600 -15.34 -14.49 -18.94
CA SER A 600 -14.55 -14.07 -20.10
C SER A 600 -15.39 -13.34 -21.16
N ILE A 601 -14.84 -12.29 -21.77
CA ILE A 601 -15.57 -11.48 -22.74
C ILE A 601 -15.48 -12.13 -24.10
N MET A 602 -16.59 -12.72 -24.57
CA MET A 602 -16.65 -13.38 -25.87
C MET A 602 -16.38 -12.43 -27.04
N ILE A 603 -15.57 -12.88 -27.99
CA ILE A 603 -15.20 -12.13 -29.20
C ILE A 603 -16.17 -12.52 -30.34
N PRO A 604 -16.76 -11.56 -31.08
CA PRO A 604 -17.62 -11.85 -32.24
C PRO A 604 -16.87 -12.57 -33.37
N PRO A 605 -17.50 -13.49 -34.14
CA PRO A 605 -16.80 -14.29 -35.15
C PRO A 605 -16.07 -13.50 -36.26
N ASN A 606 -16.51 -12.27 -36.53
CA ASN A 606 -15.95 -11.41 -37.58
C ASN A 606 -14.86 -10.44 -37.04
N ASP A 607 -14.53 -10.47 -35.75
CA ASP A 607 -13.55 -9.58 -35.14
C ASP A 607 -12.11 -9.92 -35.57
N PRO A 608 -11.24 -8.93 -35.83
CA PRO A 608 -9.84 -9.18 -36.19
C PRO A 608 -9.07 -10.10 -35.22
N ARG A 609 -9.36 -10.06 -33.91
CA ARG A 609 -8.71 -10.91 -32.90
C ARG A 609 -8.90 -12.42 -33.15
N VAL A 610 -10.01 -12.81 -33.79
CA VAL A 610 -10.28 -14.23 -34.13
C VAL A 610 -9.26 -14.78 -35.12
N ARG A 611 -8.72 -13.93 -36.02
CA ARG A 611 -7.66 -14.32 -36.97
C ARG A 611 -6.34 -14.66 -36.27
N ASN A 612 -6.14 -14.13 -35.07
CA ASN A 612 -5.00 -14.41 -34.19
C ASN A 612 -5.31 -15.56 -33.20
N GLY A 613 -6.38 -16.33 -33.43
CA GLY A 613 -6.78 -17.49 -32.62
C GLY A 613 -7.59 -17.17 -31.35
N ALA A 614 -7.75 -15.90 -30.99
CA ALA A 614 -8.44 -15.51 -29.75
C ALA A 614 -9.98 -15.67 -29.87
N ARG A 615 -10.58 -16.39 -28.91
CA ARG A 615 -12.05 -16.64 -28.86
C ARG A 615 -12.78 -15.82 -27.79
N CYS A 616 -12.04 -15.33 -26.80
CA CYS A 616 -12.50 -14.43 -25.76
C CYS A 616 -11.32 -13.54 -25.30
N MET A 617 -11.63 -12.48 -24.56
CA MET A 617 -10.67 -11.69 -23.78
C MET A 617 -10.77 -12.08 -22.31
N PHE A 618 -9.62 -12.08 -21.62
CA PHE A 618 -9.52 -12.38 -20.20
C PHE A 618 -10.39 -11.43 -19.36
N PHE A 619 -11.19 -12.00 -18.45
CA PHE A 619 -11.94 -11.24 -17.45
C PHE A 619 -12.29 -12.12 -16.25
N VAL A 620 -11.92 -11.67 -15.06
CA VAL A 620 -12.32 -12.27 -13.77
C VAL A 620 -13.32 -11.39 -13.05
N ARG A 621 -14.27 -12.03 -12.36
CA ARG A 621 -15.25 -11.38 -11.49
C ARG A 621 -14.57 -10.67 -10.31
N SER A 622 -15.19 -9.61 -9.80
CA SER A 622 -14.76 -8.94 -8.57
C SER A 622 -15.04 -9.80 -7.34
N SER A 623 -14.23 -9.70 -6.28
CA SER A 623 -14.44 -10.46 -5.05
C SER A 623 -15.76 -10.05 -4.38
N PRO A 624 -16.55 -11.01 -3.85
CA PRO A 624 -17.74 -10.69 -3.09
C PRO A 624 -17.42 -10.37 -1.63
N VAL A 625 -18.20 -9.46 -1.05
CA VAL A 625 -18.34 -9.30 0.40
C VAL A 625 -18.77 -10.66 1.00
N CYS A 626 -18.03 -11.22 1.96
CA CYS A 626 -18.48 -12.42 2.67
C CYS A 626 -19.84 -12.19 3.35
N GLY A 627 -20.76 -13.14 3.20
CA GLY A 627 -22.18 -13.00 3.58
C GLY A 627 -23.09 -12.40 2.50
N SER A 628 -22.54 -12.00 1.35
CA SER A 628 -23.29 -11.51 0.19
C SER A 628 -23.32 -12.53 -0.95
N GLY A 629 -24.27 -12.39 -1.88
CA GLY A 629 -24.37 -13.24 -3.06
C GLY A 629 -24.89 -14.66 -2.77
N MET A 630 -25.83 -14.76 -1.82
CA MET A 630 -26.39 -16.00 -1.29
C MET A 630 -27.90 -15.87 -1.01
N THR A 631 -28.62 -16.99 -0.94
CA THR A 631 -30.06 -17.04 -0.65
C THR A 631 -30.30 -17.85 0.62
N SER A 632 -30.81 -17.23 1.69
CA SER A 632 -31.20 -17.99 2.87
C SER A 632 -32.66 -18.41 2.77
N LEU A 633 -32.84 -19.66 2.37
CA LEU A 633 -34.16 -20.30 2.22
C LEU A 633 -34.86 -20.50 3.57
N LEU A 634 -34.15 -20.28 4.69
CA LEU A 634 -34.65 -20.40 6.06
C LEU A 634 -35.29 -19.10 6.56
N MET A 635 -34.80 -17.95 6.10
CA MET A 635 -35.33 -16.61 6.42
C MET A 635 -36.19 -16.01 5.30
N ASN A 636 -36.39 -16.75 4.20
CA ASN A 636 -37.00 -16.27 2.95
C ASN A 636 -36.32 -14.98 2.43
N SER A 637 -35.01 -14.84 2.68
CA SER A 637 -34.24 -13.64 2.41
C SER A 637 -33.15 -13.89 1.36
N VAL A 638 -33.11 -13.01 0.37
CA VAL A 638 -32.07 -12.99 -0.65
C VAL A 638 -31.06 -11.91 -0.29
N TYR A 639 -29.78 -12.25 -0.25
CA TYR A 639 -28.67 -11.31 -0.07
C TYR A 639 -27.92 -11.19 -1.40
N PRO A 640 -28.16 -10.14 -2.20
CA PRO A 640 -27.42 -9.92 -3.44
C PRO A 640 -25.91 -9.86 -3.23
N ARG A 641 -25.14 -10.14 -4.28
CA ARG A 641 -23.67 -10.11 -4.28
C ARG A 641 -23.22 -8.66 -4.27
N GLU A 642 -22.52 -8.28 -3.21
CA GLU A 642 -21.93 -6.95 -3.10
C GLU A 642 -20.41 -7.02 -3.25
N GLN A 643 -19.82 -5.92 -3.70
CA GLN A 643 -18.40 -5.80 -4.02
C GLN A 643 -17.75 -4.82 -3.04
N ILE A 644 -16.44 -4.95 -2.86
CA ILE A 644 -15.68 -4.20 -1.85
C ILE A 644 -14.92 -3.06 -2.51
N ASN A 645 -15.01 -1.86 -1.92
CA ASN A 645 -14.02 -0.81 -2.14
C ASN A 645 -12.83 -1.07 -1.19
N GLN A 646 -11.63 -1.24 -1.73
CA GLN A 646 -10.41 -1.38 -0.91
C GLN A 646 -9.77 -0.04 -0.55
N LEU A 647 -10.24 1.07 -1.14
CA LEU A 647 -9.81 2.41 -0.73
C LEU A 647 -10.74 3.03 0.30
N THR A 648 -10.27 4.06 1.01
CA THR A 648 -11.18 5.00 1.67
C THR A 648 -12.03 5.70 0.61
N SER A 649 -13.25 6.12 0.96
CA SER A 649 -14.10 6.89 0.04
C SER A 649 -13.84 8.39 0.11
N TYR A 650 -12.88 8.87 0.88
CA TYR A 650 -12.64 10.30 1.06
C TYR A 650 -11.64 10.82 0.04
N ILE A 651 -11.76 12.08 -0.39
CA ILE A 651 -10.60 12.77 -0.99
C ILE A 651 -9.67 13.11 0.16
N ASP A 652 -8.74 12.22 0.46
CA ASP A 652 -7.77 12.39 1.54
C ASP A 652 -6.33 11.98 1.18
N ALA A 653 -6.07 11.84 -0.13
CA ALA A 653 -4.78 11.45 -0.70
C ALA A 653 -4.31 10.06 -0.25
N SER A 654 -5.25 9.14 0.01
CA SER A 654 -4.98 7.71 0.14
C SER A 654 -4.21 7.15 -1.08
N ASN A 655 -4.40 7.73 -2.27
CA ASN A 655 -3.61 7.43 -3.47
C ASN A 655 -2.10 7.78 -3.35
N VAL A 656 -1.73 8.60 -2.36
CA VAL A 656 -0.34 8.90 -1.95
C VAL A 656 0.03 8.16 -0.66
N TYR A 657 -0.91 8.00 0.28
CA TYR A 657 -0.66 7.60 1.66
C TYR A 657 -1.08 6.17 2.07
N GLY A 658 -1.69 5.41 1.17
CA GLY A 658 -2.30 4.11 1.47
C GLY A 658 -3.73 4.24 2.00
N SER A 659 -4.50 3.15 1.94
CA SER A 659 -5.84 3.01 2.53
C SER A 659 -5.86 2.11 3.77
N SER A 660 -4.68 1.86 4.34
CA SER A 660 -4.44 1.06 5.53
C SER A 660 -3.15 1.49 6.22
N GLU A 661 -3.01 1.17 7.51
CA GLU A 661 -1.79 1.43 8.27
C GLU A 661 -0.56 0.71 7.69
N HIS A 662 -0.75 -0.45 7.05
CA HIS A 662 0.34 -1.20 6.41
C HIS A 662 0.91 -0.46 5.20
N GLU A 663 0.05 -0.13 4.23
CA GLU A 663 0.44 0.62 3.02
C GLU A 663 1.05 1.98 3.40
N ALA A 664 0.50 2.63 4.44
CA ALA A 664 1.04 3.86 4.99
C ALA A 664 2.46 3.70 5.54
N GLN A 665 2.72 2.65 6.33
CA GLN A 665 4.07 2.36 6.83
C GLN A 665 5.04 1.97 5.70
N GLU A 666 4.56 1.29 4.65
CA GLU A 666 5.37 0.96 3.48
C GLU A 666 5.80 2.19 2.66
N VAL A 667 4.99 3.26 2.58
CA VAL A 667 5.39 4.49 1.88
C VAL A 667 6.15 5.50 2.75
N ARG A 668 6.11 5.39 4.09
CA ARG A 668 6.71 6.36 5.03
C ARG A 668 8.20 6.12 5.29
N ASP A 669 8.96 7.20 5.34
CA ASP A 669 10.34 7.17 5.85
C ASP A 669 10.31 7.16 7.38
N LEU A 670 10.23 5.95 7.93
CA LEU A 670 10.28 5.69 9.36
C LEU A 670 11.70 5.73 9.95
N ALA A 671 12.75 5.94 9.13
CA ALA A 671 14.13 5.91 9.57
C ALA A 671 14.67 7.29 9.99
N SER A 672 14.25 8.37 9.30
CA SER A 672 14.75 9.72 9.62
C SER A 672 14.03 10.41 10.77
N HIS A 673 12.85 9.92 11.18
CA HIS A 673 11.90 10.63 12.08
C HIS A 673 11.51 12.04 11.61
N ARG A 674 11.71 12.40 10.33
CA ARG A 674 11.39 13.73 9.78
C ARG A 674 9.98 13.86 9.19
N GLY A 675 9.15 12.82 9.35
CA GLY A 675 7.77 12.79 8.84
C GLY A 675 7.68 12.80 7.31
N LEU A 676 8.65 12.20 6.63
CA LEU A 676 8.75 12.14 5.17
C LEU A 676 8.14 10.83 4.61
N LEU A 677 7.92 10.82 3.30
CA LEU A 677 7.75 9.60 2.50
C LEU A 677 9.09 9.10 1.96
N ARG A 678 9.24 7.77 1.86
CA ARG A 678 10.43 7.08 1.33
C ARG A 678 10.78 7.58 -0.06
N GLN A 679 12.06 7.82 -0.29
CA GLN A 679 12.57 8.32 -1.55
C GLN A 679 13.13 7.17 -2.38
N GLY A 680 12.85 7.18 -3.69
CA GLY A 680 13.52 6.30 -4.64
C GLY A 680 14.81 6.91 -5.16
N ILE A 681 15.19 6.51 -6.37
CA ILE A 681 16.36 7.06 -7.06
C ILE A 681 16.22 8.57 -7.29
N VAL A 682 17.32 9.30 -7.10
CA VAL A 682 17.40 10.74 -7.36
C VAL A 682 17.79 10.96 -8.82
N GLN A 683 17.05 11.80 -9.54
CA GLN A 683 17.34 12.10 -10.94
C GLN A 683 18.46 13.16 -11.06
N ARG A 684 18.96 13.38 -12.29
CA ARG A 684 19.95 14.44 -12.58
C ARG A 684 19.50 15.86 -12.21
N SER A 685 18.20 16.07 -11.97
CA SER A 685 17.60 17.30 -11.43
C SER A 685 17.83 17.50 -9.92
N GLY A 686 18.38 16.51 -9.22
CA GLY A 686 18.48 16.50 -7.75
C GLY A 686 17.17 16.18 -7.03
N LYS A 687 16.06 15.93 -7.75
CA LYS A 687 14.78 15.54 -7.13
C LYS A 687 14.57 14.02 -7.15
N PRO A 688 14.02 13.42 -6.08
CA PRO A 688 13.74 11.99 -6.01
C PRO A 688 12.56 11.58 -6.90
N LEU A 689 12.57 10.33 -7.35
CA LEU A 689 11.37 9.61 -7.78
C LEU A 689 10.72 8.87 -6.60
N LEU A 690 9.56 8.27 -6.86
CA LEU A 690 8.95 7.28 -5.96
C LEU A 690 9.92 6.11 -5.69
N PRO A 691 9.84 5.45 -4.52
CA PRO A 691 10.59 4.22 -4.25
C PRO A 691 10.09 3.06 -5.13
N PHE A 692 10.88 2.00 -5.28
CA PHE A 692 10.45 0.79 -5.98
C PHE A 692 9.66 -0.16 -5.05
N ALA A 693 8.70 -0.90 -5.60
CA ALA A 693 7.92 -1.90 -4.88
C ALA A 693 8.75 -3.16 -4.57
N THR A 694 8.65 -3.68 -3.35
CA THR A 694 9.39 -4.85 -2.87
C THR A 694 8.53 -6.12 -2.91
N GLY A 695 8.27 -6.61 -4.12
CA GLY A 695 7.43 -7.78 -4.42
C GLY A 695 6.96 -7.75 -5.88
N PRO A 696 6.11 -8.71 -6.32
CA PRO A 696 5.34 -8.51 -7.55
C PRO A 696 4.44 -7.27 -7.39
N PRO A 697 4.39 -6.38 -8.39
CA PRO A 697 3.86 -6.74 -9.71
C PRO A 697 4.94 -7.02 -10.76
N THR A 698 4.75 -8.11 -11.50
CA THR A 698 5.54 -8.41 -12.70
C THR A 698 5.12 -7.56 -13.91
N GLU A 699 4.01 -6.81 -13.84
CA GLU A 699 3.46 -6.08 -14.99
C GLU A 699 4.38 -4.97 -15.53
N CYS A 700 5.26 -4.39 -14.70
CA CYS A 700 6.32 -3.48 -15.15
C CYS A 700 7.56 -4.20 -15.71
N MET A 701 7.76 -5.47 -15.33
CA MET A 701 8.70 -6.38 -16.00
C MET A 701 8.03 -6.90 -17.27
N ARG A 702 7.96 -5.99 -18.26
CA ARG A 702 7.60 -6.28 -19.65
C ARG A 702 8.65 -7.23 -20.27
N ASP A 703 8.62 -7.43 -21.59
CA ASP A 703 9.62 -8.20 -22.33
C ASP A 703 11.04 -7.96 -21.76
N GLU A 704 11.79 -9.03 -21.45
CA GLU A 704 13.09 -8.97 -20.78
C GLU A 704 14.10 -8.08 -21.53
N ASN A 705 13.85 -7.82 -22.82
CA ASN A 705 14.63 -6.94 -23.69
C ASN A 705 14.22 -5.45 -23.64
N GLU A 706 13.05 -5.10 -23.07
CA GLU A 706 12.61 -3.71 -22.90
C GLU A 706 13.11 -3.07 -21.59
N SER A 707 12.99 -3.75 -20.43
CA SER A 707 13.51 -3.17 -19.18
C SER A 707 13.62 -4.08 -17.94
N PRO A 708 14.66 -3.92 -17.11
CA PRO A 708 14.75 -4.48 -15.76
C PRO A 708 14.16 -3.57 -14.66
N ILE A 709 13.55 -2.41 -14.98
CA ILE A 709 13.06 -1.46 -13.97
C ILE A 709 11.72 -1.92 -13.39
N PRO A 710 11.63 -2.21 -12.06
CA PRO A 710 10.38 -2.65 -11.44
C PRO A 710 9.37 -1.51 -11.27
N CYS A 711 8.15 -1.86 -10.87
CA CYS A 711 7.11 -0.88 -10.56
C CYS A 711 7.52 0.03 -9.38
N PHE A 712 7.12 1.30 -9.45
CA PHE A 712 7.17 2.23 -8.33
C PHE A 712 6.11 1.89 -7.27
N LEU A 713 6.40 2.20 -6.01
CA LEU A 713 5.51 2.09 -4.86
C LEU A 713 4.86 3.46 -4.58
N ALA A 714 3.55 3.45 -4.34
CA ALA A 714 2.72 4.60 -3.95
C ALA A 714 1.50 4.10 -3.15
N GLY A 715 0.68 5.02 -2.63
CA GLY A 715 -0.51 4.69 -1.83
C GLY A 715 -1.61 3.92 -2.59
N ASP A 716 -1.67 4.03 -3.92
CA ASP A 716 -2.49 3.16 -4.78
C ASP A 716 -1.61 2.32 -5.71
N HIS A 717 -1.86 1.00 -5.73
CA HIS A 717 -1.09 0.01 -6.49
C HIS A 717 -1.11 0.22 -8.02
N ARG A 718 -2.12 0.94 -8.56
CA ARG A 718 -2.24 1.22 -9.99
C ARG A 718 -1.40 2.43 -10.43
N ALA A 719 -0.57 3.02 -9.57
CA ALA A 719 0.28 4.18 -9.90
C ALA A 719 1.21 3.99 -11.12
N ASN A 720 1.47 2.75 -11.54
CA ASN A 720 2.28 2.39 -12.71
C ASN A 720 1.44 2.09 -13.97
N GLU A 721 0.10 2.18 -13.90
CA GLU A 721 -0.80 1.82 -15.01
C GLU A 721 -0.39 2.54 -16.29
N GLN A 722 -0.12 3.85 -16.24
CA GLN A 722 0.51 4.60 -17.33
C GLN A 722 1.33 5.81 -16.82
N LEU A 723 2.32 6.24 -17.61
CA LEU A 723 3.38 7.18 -17.20
C LEU A 723 2.90 8.56 -16.72
N GLY A 724 1.80 9.08 -17.26
CA GLY A 724 1.20 10.34 -16.81
C GLY A 724 0.63 10.23 -15.39
N LEU A 725 0.04 9.08 -15.05
CA LEU A 725 -0.40 8.77 -13.69
C LEU A 725 0.81 8.64 -12.74
N THR A 726 1.85 7.88 -13.13
CA THR A 726 3.10 7.76 -12.37
C THR A 726 3.77 9.11 -12.11
N SER A 727 3.71 10.02 -13.09
CA SER A 727 4.20 11.39 -12.97
C SER A 727 3.39 12.19 -11.94
N MET A 728 2.06 12.01 -11.87
CA MET A 728 1.21 12.63 -10.84
C MET A 728 1.48 12.09 -9.43
N HIS A 729 1.59 10.77 -9.23
CA HIS A 729 1.95 10.22 -7.92
C HIS A 729 3.32 10.73 -7.46
N THR A 730 4.30 10.80 -8.37
CA THR A 730 5.63 11.37 -8.07
C THR A 730 5.55 12.85 -7.70
N LEU A 731 4.71 13.64 -8.39
CA LEU A 731 4.52 15.07 -8.11
C LEU A 731 3.97 15.30 -6.69
N TRP A 732 2.95 14.54 -6.28
CA TRP A 732 2.31 14.67 -4.96
C TRP A 732 3.13 14.06 -3.82
N PHE A 733 3.90 13.00 -4.08
CA PHE A 733 4.95 12.50 -3.18
C PHE A 733 6.00 13.59 -2.89
N ARG A 734 6.46 14.30 -3.93
CA ARG A 734 7.40 15.43 -3.78
C ARG A 734 6.77 16.57 -2.97
N GLU A 735 5.49 16.89 -3.19
CA GLU A 735 4.78 17.96 -2.45
C GLU A 735 4.66 17.65 -0.96
N HIS A 736 4.37 16.40 -0.58
CA HIS A 736 4.44 15.99 0.83
C HIS A 736 5.84 16.22 1.41
N ASN A 737 6.90 15.69 0.76
CA ASN A 737 8.26 15.84 1.27
C ASN A 737 8.72 17.31 1.33
N ARG A 738 8.20 18.18 0.46
CA ARG A 738 8.39 19.62 0.48
C ARG A 738 7.71 20.26 1.70
N ILE A 739 6.41 20.04 1.88
CA ILE A 739 5.64 20.62 3.00
C ILE A 739 6.20 20.13 4.34
N ALA A 740 6.43 18.82 4.51
CA ALA A 740 7.02 18.25 5.72
C ALA A 740 8.38 18.86 6.06
N THR A 741 9.25 19.08 5.05
CA THR A 741 10.55 19.72 5.24
C THR A 741 10.44 21.19 5.69
N GLU A 742 9.43 21.94 5.23
CA GLU A 742 9.23 23.32 5.70
C GLU A 742 8.53 23.38 7.07
N LEU A 743 7.57 22.49 7.35
CA LEU A 743 6.95 22.38 8.68
C LEU A 743 7.97 22.01 9.75
N LEU A 744 8.94 21.14 9.45
CA LEU A 744 10.01 20.76 10.39
C LEU A 744 10.96 21.93 10.70
N LYS A 745 11.15 22.87 9.77
CA LYS A 745 11.90 24.11 10.00
C LYS A 745 11.11 25.11 10.84
N LEU A 746 9.80 25.21 10.63
CA LEU A 746 8.91 26.12 11.35
C LEU A 746 8.64 25.65 12.79
N ASN A 747 8.51 24.33 12.97
CA ASN A 747 8.23 23.65 14.24
C ASN A 747 9.28 22.56 14.55
N PRO A 748 10.54 22.89 14.89
CA PRO A 748 11.58 21.90 15.21
C PRO A 748 11.33 21.06 16.48
N HIS A 749 10.18 21.25 17.13
CA HIS A 749 9.73 20.55 18.33
C HIS A 749 8.59 19.55 18.05
N TRP A 750 8.07 19.51 16.81
CA TRP A 750 7.14 18.46 16.38
C TRP A 750 7.92 17.19 16.02
N ASP A 751 7.39 16.03 16.41
CA ASP A 751 7.93 14.73 16.01
C ASP A 751 7.54 14.37 14.55
N GLY A 752 8.17 13.30 14.04
CA GLY A 752 7.93 12.83 12.68
C GLY A 752 6.50 12.39 12.40
N ASP A 753 5.77 11.90 13.41
CA ASP A 753 4.36 11.53 13.25
C ASP A 753 3.48 12.78 13.13
N THR A 754 3.71 13.80 13.96
CA THR A 754 3.02 15.10 13.90
C THR A 754 3.28 15.81 12.57
N ILE A 755 4.55 15.85 12.13
CA ILE A 755 4.94 16.40 10.83
C ILE A 755 4.23 15.64 9.69
N TYR A 756 4.29 14.32 9.68
CA TYR A 756 3.63 13.48 8.67
C TYR A 756 2.11 13.70 8.63
N HIS A 757 1.44 13.74 9.79
CA HIS A 757 -0.01 13.86 9.87
C HIS A 757 -0.54 15.26 9.53
N GLU A 758 0.09 16.35 9.97
CA GLU A 758 -0.29 17.69 9.47
C GLU A 758 0.04 17.83 7.97
N THR A 759 1.14 17.25 7.48
CA THR A 759 1.45 17.26 6.04
C THR A 759 0.41 16.51 5.21
N ARG A 760 0.04 15.27 5.60
CA ARG A 760 -1.05 14.51 4.94
C ARG A 760 -2.36 15.29 4.96
N LYS A 761 -2.69 15.93 6.09
CA LYS A 761 -3.88 16.76 6.25
C LYS A 761 -3.89 17.99 5.33
N ILE A 762 -2.75 18.67 5.15
CA ILE A 762 -2.61 19.78 4.19
C ILE A 762 -2.76 19.27 2.75
N VAL A 763 -2.02 18.23 2.35
CA VAL A 763 -2.06 17.66 0.99
C VAL A 763 -3.47 17.20 0.60
N GLY A 764 -4.18 16.50 1.49
CA GLY A 764 -5.57 16.12 1.27
C GLY A 764 -6.48 17.36 1.10
N ALA A 765 -6.25 18.42 1.87
CA ALA A 765 -6.98 19.68 1.73
C ALA A 765 -6.68 20.41 0.41
N GLU A 766 -5.46 20.34 -0.12
CA GLU A 766 -5.13 20.86 -1.44
C GLU A 766 -5.86 20.07 -2.54
N MET A 767 -5.87 18.73 -2.46
CA MET A 767 -6.59 17.88 -3.41
C MET A 767 -8.11 18.11 -3.36
N GLN A 768 -8.68 18.30 -2.17
CA GLN A 768 -10.07 18.73 -2.00
C GLN A 768 -10.33 20.10 -2.64
N HIS A 769 -9.50 21.11 -2.33
CA HIS A 769 -9.68 22.46 -2.85
C HIS A 769 -9.55 22.53 -4.38
N ILE A 770 -8.53 21.88 -4.96
CA ILE A 770 -8.31 21.81 -6.41
C ILE A 770 -9.47 21.07 -7.09
N THR A 771 -9.93 19.96 -6.53
CA THR A 771 -11.03 19.18 -7.10
C THR A 771 -12.32 20.00 -7.18
N TYR A 772 -12.74 20.66 -6.10
CA TYR A 772 -14.02 21.36 -6.08
C TYR A 772 -13.98 22.77 -6.68
N SER A 773 -12.84 23.46 -6.61
CA SER A 773 -12.72 24.86 -7.04
C SER A 773 -12.19 25.01 -8.47
N HIS A 774 -11.37 24.05 -8.95
CA HIS A 774 -10.70 24.14 -10.25
C HIS A 774 -11.13 23.06 -11.25
N TRP A 775 -11.33 21.81 -10.80
CA TRP A 775 -11.64 20.68 -11.70
C TRP A 775 -13.14 20.47 -11.92
N LEU A 776 -13.94 20.25 -10.86
CA LEU A 776 -15.38 20.00 -10.97
C LEU A 776 -16.16 21.08 -11.77
N PRO A 777 -15.84 22.39 -11.69
CA PRO A 777 -16.50 23.40 -12.55
C PRO A 777 -16.38 23.15 -14.05
N LYS A 778 -15.29 22.51 -14.50
CA LYS A 778 -15.04 22.17 -15.92
C LYS A 778 -15.77 20.90 -16.36
N ILE A 779 -16.02 19.99 -15.42
CA ILE A 779 -16.73 18.74 -15.64
C ILE A 779 -18.25 18.94 -15.56
N LEU A 780 -18.73 19.50 -14.44
CA LEU A 780 -20.14 19.69 -14.13
C LEU A 780 -20.79 20.86 -14.89
N GLY A 781 -20.02 21.89 -15.24
CA GLY A 781 -20.55 23.16 -15.74
C GLY A 781 -21.48 23.87 -14.74
N VAL A 782 -22.11 24.96 -15.17
CA VAL A 782 -23.01 25.77 -14.32
C VAL A 782 -24.21 24.97 -13.81
N VAL A 783 -24.73 24.04 -14.61
CA VAL A 783 -25.91 23.22 -14.25
C VAL A 783 -25.55 22.22 -13.15
N GLY A 784 -24.48 21.43 -13.30
CA GLY A 784 -24.09 20.44 -12.30
C GLY A 784 -23.56 21.08 -11.01
N LEU A 785 -22.88 22.24 -11.08
CA LEU A 785 -22.52 23.01 -9.89
C LEU A 785 -23.76 23.46 -9.10
N LYS A 786 -24.86 23.84 -9.78
CA LYS A 786 -26.13 24.16 -9.12
C LYS A 786 -26.79 22.92 -8.47
N MET A 787 -26.57 21.72 -9.03
CA MET A 787 -27.05 20.45 -8.45
C MET A 787 -26.23 20.03 -7.22
N LEU A 788 -24.90 20.19 -7.27
CA LEU A 788 -23.99 20.00 -6.13
C LEU A 788 -24.34 20.96 -4.98
N GLY A 789 -24.57 22.22 -5.33
CA GLY A 789 -24.90 23.32 -4.41
C GLY A 789 -23.73 23.77 -3.56
N GLU A 790 -23.93 24.84 -2.80
CA GLU A 790 -22.95 25.34 -1.82
C GLU A 790 -22.72 24.34 -0.67
N TYR A 791 -21.57 24.45 0.01
CA TYR A 791 -21.28 23.71 1.23
C TYR A 791 -22.01 24.35 2.43
N LYS A 792 -22.51 23.53 3.35
CA LYS A 792 -23.34 23.98 4.49
C LYS A 792 -22.80 23.54 5.86
N GLY A 793 -21.58 23.03 5.91
CA GLY A 793 -21.05 22.26 7.05
C GLY A 793 -21.23 20.76 6.86
N TYR A 794 -20.56 19.99 7.73
CA TYR A 794 -20.65 18.53 7.78
C TYR A 794 -22.01 18.07 8.32
N ASP A 795 -22.62 17.07 7.66
CA ASP A 795 -23.84 16.40 8.08
C ASP A 795 -23.55 14.93 8.44
N PRO A 796 -23.65 14.51 9.71
CA PRO A 796 -23.39 13.13 10.13
C PRO A 796 -24.43 12.12 9.63
N ASN A 797 -25.54 12.57 9.04
CA ASN A 797 -26.53 11.69 8.41
C ASN A 797 -26.18 11.35 6.95
N VAL A 798 -25.18 12.01 6.36
CA VAL A 798 -24.72 11.75 5.00
C VAL A 798 -23.65 10.67 4.99
N ASN A 799 -23.96 9.54 4.34
CA ASN A 799 -22.99 8.47 4.09
C ASN A 799 -22.08 8.83 2.91
N SER A 800 -20.81 9.09 3.20
CA SER A 800 -19.74 9.44 2.24
C SER A 800 -19.38 8.32 1.26
N GLY A 801 -19.72 7.07 1.54
CA GLY A 801 -19.25 5.89 0.81
C GLY A 801 -19.47 5.96 -0.71
N ILE A 802 -18.49 5.49 -1.48
CA ILE A 802 -18.61 5.40 -2.95
C ILE A 802 -19.72 4.42 -3.32
N THR A 803 -20.59 4.88 -4.23
CA THR A 803 -21.63 4.04 -4.82
C THR A 803 -21.06 3.14 -5.92
N ASN A 804 -21.52 1.90 -5.97
CA ASN A 804 -21.10 0.89 -6.94
C ASN A 804 -21.31 1.39 -8.39
N GLU A 805 -22.37 2.17 -8.60
CA GLU A 805 -22.71 2.82 -9.86
C GLU A 805 -21.73 3.93 -10.28
N PHE A 806 -21.12 4.64 -9.32
CA PHE A 806 -20.05 5.61 -9.58
C PHE A 806 -18.78 4.89 -10.04
N ALA A 807 -18.32 3.95 -9.22
CA ALA A 807 -17.09 3.16 -9.41
C ALA A 807 -17.07 2.32 -10.68
N THR A 808 -18.21 1.76 -11.10
CA THR A 808 -18.28 0.84 -12.24
C THR A 808 -18.70 1.48 -13.56
N ALA A 809 -19.35 2.66 -13.53
CA ALA A 809 -19.96 3.23 -14.72
C ALA A 809 -19.84 4.75 -14.81
N ALA A 810 -20.21 5.51 -13.77
CA ALA A 810 -20.34 6.96 -13.91
C ALA A 810 -18.97 7.66 -14.01
N PHE A 811 -18.03 7.42 -13.09
CA PHE A 811 -16.76 8.15 -13.09
C PHE A 811 -15.83 7.73 -14.24
N ARG A 812 -16.05 6.51 -14.75
CA ARG A 812 -15.45 5.95 -15.98
C ARG A 812 -15.77 6.70 -17.27
N PHE A 813 -16.59 7.77 -17.24
CA PHE A 813 -16.69 8.71 -18.36
C PHE A 813 -15.33 9.31 -18.74
N GLY A 814 -14.38 9.40 -17.81
CA GLY A 814 -13.01 9.88 -18.05
C GLY A 814 -12.28 9.15 -19.17
N HIS A 815 -12.61 7.89 -19.43
CA HIS A 815 -12.05 7.13 -20.58
C HIS A 815 -12.37 7.76 -21.95
N THR A 816 -13.42 8.58 -22.04
CA THR A 816 -13.75 9.33 -23.27
C THR A 816 -12.85 10.53 -23.52
N LEU A 817 -12.02 10.92 -22.53
CA LEU A 817 -11.12 12.09 -22.56
C LEU A 817 -9.64 11.72 -22.77
N ILE A 818 -9.33 10.43 -22.86
CA ILE A 818 -7.96 9.90 -23.02
C ILE A 818 -7.46 10.11 -24.45
N ASN A 819 -6.30 10.75 -24.61
CA ASN A 819 -5.58 10.78 -25.89
C ASN A 819 -4.95 9.40 -26.18
N PRO A 820 -4.87 8.96 -27.46
CA PRO A 820 -4.14 7.75 -27.88
C PRO A 820 -2.61 7.88 -27.74
N VAL A 821 -2.13 9.06 -27.34
CA VAL A 821 -0.71 9.43 -27.33
C VAL A 821 -0.44 10.30 -26.10
N LEU A 822 0.61 9.98 -25.34
CA LEU A 822 1.23 10.87 -24.37
C LEU A 822 2.31 11.71 -25.07
N TYR A 823 2.11 13.02 -25.13
CA TYR A 823 3.15 13.95 -25.56
C TYR A 823 4.25 14.08 -24.51
N ARG A 824 5.46 14.42 -24.95
CA ARG A 824 6.62 14.67 -24.09
C ARG A 824 7.33 15.93 -24.57
N LEU A 825 7.36 16.97 -23.73
CA LEU A 825 7.77 18.31 -24.14
C LEU A 825 8.94 18.88 -23.31
N ASP A 826 9.84 19.61 -23.97
CA ASP A 826 10.94 20.34 -23.34
C ASP A 826 10.44 21.65 -22.67
N GLU A 827 11.36 22.44 -22.08
CA GLU A 827 11.06 23.75 -21.51
C GLU A 827 10.51 24.80 -22.49
N ASN A 828 10.65 24.60 -23.81
CA ASN A 828 10.10 25.43 -24.87
C ASN A 828 8.73 24.94 -25.36
N PHE A 829 8.22 23.84 -24.79
CA PHE A 829 7.02 23.12 -25.21
C PHE A 829 7.14 22.47 -26.61
N GLU A 830 8.36 22.26 -27.09
CA GLU A 830 8.66 21.46 -28.28
C GLU A 830 8.79 19.97 -27.92
N THR A 831 8.60 19.09 -28.91
CA THR A 831 8.62 17.63 -28.66
C THR A 831 10.06 17.12 -28.50
N ILE A 832 10.35 16.44 -27.39
CA ILE A 832 11.70 15.92 -27.10
C ILE A 832 12.17 14.91 -28.17
N PRO A 833 13.49 14.71 -28.38
CA PRO A 833 14.02 13.84 -29.45
C PRO A 833 13.53 12.39 -29.45
N GLN A 834 13.11 11.87 -28.29
CA GLN A 834 12.53 10.53 -28.14
C GLN A 834 11.07 10.44 -28.64
N GLY A 835 10.46 11.55 -29.05
CA GLY A 835 9.11 11.63 -29.61
C GLY A 835 7.99 11.38 -28.58
N PRO A 836 6.72 11.50 -29.02
CA PRO A 836 5.56 11.20 -28.19
C PRO A 836 5.30 9.68 -28.14
N ILE A 837 4.64 9.19 -27.09
CA ILE A 837 4.45 7.76 -26.81
C ILE A 837 3.00 7.35 -27.11
N SER A 838 2.78 6.40 -28.03
CA SER A 838 1.47 5.74 -28.19
C SER A 838 1.08 5.03 -26.89
N LEU A 839 -0.17 5.19 -26.43
CA LEU A 839 -0.60 4.78 -25.09
C LEU A 839 -0.31 3.30 -24.77
N HIS A 840 -0.41 2.38 -25.73
CA HIS A 840 -0.06 0.96 -25.52
C HIS A 840 1.41 0.72 -25.10
N LYS A 841 2.32 1.66 -25.40
CA LYS A 841 3.74 1.66 -24.99
C LYS A 841 3.99 2.44 -23.69
N ALA A 842 3.02 3.23 -23.23
CA ALA A 842 3.06 3.94 -21.95
C ALA A 842 2.55 3.08 -20.79
N PHE A 843 1.76 2.04 -21.04
CA PHE A 843 1.28 1.17 -19.97
C PHE A 843 2.43 0.42 -19.29
N PHE A 844 2.52 0.48 -17.96
CA PHE A 844 3.51 -0.24 -17.14
C PHE A 844 4.98 -0.09 -17.59
N SER A 845 5.42 1.08 -18.09
CA SER A 845 6.79 1.29 -18.61
C SER A 845 7.67 2.27 -17.79
N PRO A 846 7.78 2.10 -16.44
CA PRO A 846 8.40 3.08 -15.54
C PRO A 846 9.84 3.49 -15.93
N PHE A 847 10.56 2.61 -16.62
CA PHE A 847 11.88 2.88 -17.20
C PHE A 847 11.95 4.14 -18.07
N ARG A 848 10.85 4.58 -18.69
CA ARG A 848 10.82 5.80 -19.49
C ARG A 848 10.94 7.06 -18.64
N ILE A 849 10.42 7.05 -17.41
CA ILE A 849 10.65 8.13 -16.43
C ILE A 849 12.10 8.10 -15.93
N VAL A 850 12.66 6.91 -15.71
CA VAL A 850 14.05 6.75 -15.24
C VAL A 850 15.08 7.21 -16.30
N ASN A 851 14.91 6.75 -17.54
CA ASN A 851 15.92 6.85 -18.60
C ASN A 851 15.63 7.93 -19.66
N GLU A 852 14.36 8.31 -19.88
CA GLU A 852 13.93 9.16 -21.02
C GLU A 852 13.43 10.55 -20.58
N GLY A 853 14.03 11.12 -19.52
CA GLY A 853 13.91 12.54 -19.18
C GLY A 853 13.13 12.91 -17.92
N GLY A 854 12.76 11.94 -17.06
CA GLY A 854 12.03 12.22 -15.82
C GLY A 854 10.53 12.41 -16.01
N ILE A 855 9.88 13.00 -15.01
CA ILE A 855 8.43 13.28 -15.04
C ILE A 855 8.11 14.56 -15.82
N ASP A 856 9.04 15.51 -15.86
CA ASP A 856 8.85 16.84 -16.44
C ASP A 856 8.32 16.85 -17.89
N PRO A 857 8.88 16.07 -18.83
CA PRO A 857 8.39 16.06 -20.21
C PRO A 857 6.95 15.56 -20.31
N LEU A 858 6.59 14.56 -19.48
CA LEU A 858 5.23 14.01 -19.41
C LEU A 858 4.28 15.02 -18.77
N LEU A 859 4.69 15.72 -17.70
CA LEU A 859 3.90 16.77 -17.06
C LEU A 859 3.62 17.93 -18.03
N ARG A 860 4.65 18.45 -18.73
CA ARG A 860 4.45 19.47 -19.78
C ARG A 860 3.58 18.94 -20.92
N GLY A 861 3.71 17.67 -21.30
CA GLY A 861 2.81 17.03 -22.24
C GLY A 861 1.34 17.00 -21.77
N LEU A 862 1.10 16.76 -20.49
CA LEU A 862 -0.24 16.72 -19.90
C LEU A 862 -0.90 18.09 -19.83
N PHE A 863 -0.24 19.11 -19.27
CA PHE A 863 -0.84 20.44 -19.14
C PHE A 863 -0.70 21.31 -20.39
N GLY A 864 0.35 21.10 -21.20
CA GLY A 864 0.65 21.89 -22.39
C GLY A 864 0.01 21.42 -23.70
N THR A 865 -0.64 20.25 -23.73
CA THR A 865 -1.38 19.76 -24.92
C THR A 865 -2.88 19.64 -24.67
N ALA A 866 -3.66 19.76 -25.75
CA ALA A 866 -5.11 19.57 -25.71
C ALA A 866 -5.49 18.14 -25.29
N GLY A 867 -6.53 18.02 -24.45
CA GLY A 867 -7.15 16.73 -24.15
C GLY A 867 -7.97 16.23 -25.34
N LYS A 868 -8.53 15.03 -25.22
CA LYS A 868 -9.50 14.52 -26.20
C LYS A 868 -10.89 15.08 -25.88
N MET A 869 -11.56 15.68 -26.86
CA MET A 869 -12.95 16.11 -26.70
C MET A 869 -13.88 14.89 -26.59
N ARG A 870 -14.87 14.96 -25.68
CA ARG A 870 -15.96 13.97 -25.59
C ARG A 870 -17.00 14.26 -26.67
N VAL A 871 -16.95 13.52 -27.78
CA VAL A 871 -17.92 13.60 -28.88
C VAL A 871 -18.63 12.24 -29.02
N THR A 872 -19.95 12.23 -29.19
CA THR A 872 -20.77 10.99 -29.19
C THR A 872 -20.51 10.05 -30.37
N SER A 873 -19.85 10.53 -31.44
CA SER A 873 -19.36 9.73 -32.57
C SER A 873 -17.90 9.25 -32.43
N GLN A 874 -17.19 9.70 -31.40
CA GLN A 874 -15.77 9.41 -31.17
C GLN A 874 -15.53 9.18 -29.66
N LEU A 875 -15.98 8.06 -29.11
CA LEU A 875 -15.97 7.87 -27.65
C LEU A 875 -14.60 7.42 -27.11
N LEU A 876 -14.22 6.14 -27.29
CA LEU A 876 -12.93 5.61 -26.85
C LEU A 876 -12.04 5.32 -28.07
N ASN A 877 -10.79 5.76 -28.02
CA ASN A 877 -9.84 5.56 -29.12
C ASN A 877 -9.35 4.10 -29.18
N THR A 878 -8.82 3.67 -30.33
CA THR A 878 -8.38 2.28 -30.56
C THR A 878 -7.22 1.80 -29.68
N GLU A 879 -6.45 2.67 -29.01
CA GLU A 879 -5.47 2.22 -28.01
C GLU A 879 -6.17 1.59 -26.79
N LEU A 880 -7.41 2.01 -26.49
CA LEU A 880 -8.22 1.49 -25.39
C LEU A 880 -9.14 0.33 -25.80
N THR A 881 -9.63 0.29 -27.04
CA THR A 881 -10.52 -0.80 -27.51
C THR A 881 -9.78 -1.93 -28.23
N GLU A 882 -8.61 -1.67 -28.84
CA GLU A 882 -7.86 -2.64 -29.65
C GLU A 882 -6.51 -3.03 -29.07
N ARG A 883 -5.90 -2.21 -28.21
CA ARG A 883 -4.51 -2.37 -27.74
C ARG A 883 -4.32 -2.29 -26.22
N LEU A 884 -5.40 -2.33 -25.43
CA LEU A 884 -5.30 -2.20 -23.97
C LEU A 884 -4.41 -3.32 -23.41
N PHE A 885 -3.33 -2.92 -22.73
CA PHE A 885 -2.29 -3.78 -22.16
C PHE A 885 -1.67 -4.81 -23.14
N SER A 886 -1.65 -4.52 -24.45
CA SER A 886 -1.13 -5.44 -25.49
C SER A 886 0.36 -5.80 -25.34
N MET A 887 1.11 -5.06 -24.51
CA MET A 887 2.52 -5.29 -24.22
C MET A 887 2.75 -6.12 -22.95
N ALA A 888 1.70 -6.36 -22.15
CA ALA A 888 1.74 -7.12 -20.90
C ALA A 888 0.85 -8.39 -20.95
N ARG A 889 -0.05 -8.51 -21.94
CA ARG A 889 -0.99 -9.63 -22.08
C ARG A 889 -1.08 -10.09 -23.54
N ALA A 890 -1.00 -11.42 -23.75
CA ALA A 890 -0.95 -12.04 -25.08
C ALA A 890 -2.21 -11.81 -25.95
N VAL A 891 -3.34 -11.48 -25.33
CA VAL A 891 -4.56 -11.00 -26.03
C VAL A 891 -4.85 -9.59 -25.53
N ALA A 892 -4.72 -8.61 -26.42
CA ALA A 892 -5.04 -7.22 -26.12
C ALA A 892 -6.51 -7.06 -25.72
N LEU A 893 -6.75 -6.37 -24.61
CA LEU A 893 -8.07 -6.18 -24.01
C LEU A 893 -8.84 -5.05 -24.70
N ASP A 894 -10.07 -4.80 -24.25
CA ASP A 894 -10.96 -3.74 -24.71
C ASP A 894 -11.63 -3.09 -23.49
N LEU A 895 -11.26 -1.85 -23.18
CA LEU A 895 -11.69 -1.14 -21.98
C LEU A 895 -13.21 -0.87 -21.98
N ALA A 896 -13.80 -0.59 -23.14
CA ALA A 896 -15.24 -0.37 -23.26
C ALA A 896 -16.02 -1.67 -22.98
N ALA A 897 -15.55 -2.79 -23.56
CA ALA A 897 -16.11 -4.11 -23.32
C ALA A 897 -15.93 -4.55 -21.84
N MET A 898 -14.78 -4.26 -21.22
CA MET A 898 -14.53 -4.53 -19.81
C MET A 898 -15.44 -3.72 -18.87
N ASN A 899 -15.69 -2.45 -19.16
CA ASN A 899 -16.61 -1.63 -18.35
C ASN A 899 -18.05 -2.15 -18.41
N ILE A 900 -18.53 -2.55 -19.59
CA ILE A 900 -19.84 -3.20 -19.76
C ILE A 900 -19.90 -4.52 -18.97
N GLN A 901 -18.85 -5.36 -19.08
CA GLN A 901 -18.79 -6.65 -18.38
C GLN A 901 -18.71 -6.48 -16.85
N ARG A 902 -17.97 -5.48 -16.36
CA ARG A 902 -17.85 -5.14 -14.94
C ARG A 902 -19.16 -4.62 -14.36
N GLY A 903 -19.91 -3.80 -15.10
CA GLY A 903 -21.27 -3.40 -14.71
C GLY A 903 -22.23 -4.59 -14.57
N ARG A 904 -22.16 -5.56 -15.50
CA ARG A 904 -22.96 -6.81 -15.42
C ARG A 904 -22.53 -7.73 -14.27
N ASP A 905 -21.24 -7.79 -13.96
CA ASP A 905 -20.66 -8.53 -12.83
C ASP A 905 -21.05 -7.95 -11.46
N HIS A 906 -21.11 -6.62 -11.35
CA HIS A 906 -21.54 -5.89 -10.16
C HIS A 906 -23.06 -5.76 -10.02
N GLY A 907 -23.83 -6.40 -10.92
CA GLY A 907 -25.29 -6.38 -10.87
C GLY A 907 -25.88 -4.99 -11.09
N ILE A 908 -25.21 -4.11 -11.83
CA ILE A 908 -25.68 -2.74 -12.05
C ILE A 908 -27.00 -2.78 -12.86
N PRO A 909 -28.06 -2.07 -12.41
CA PRO A 909 -29.33 -1.99 -13.13
C PRO A 909 -29.20 -1.42 -14.55
N PRO A 910 -30.19 -1.64 -15.43
CA PRO A 910 -30.25 -0.99 -16.74
C PRO A 910 -30.28 0.54 -16.63
N TYR A 911 -29.79 1.22 -17.66
CA TYR A 911 -29.78 2.68 -17.79
C TYR A 911 -31.16 3.35 -17.54
N HIS A 912 -32.24 2.67 -17.92
CA HIS A 912 -33.62 3.12 -17.67
C HIS A 912 -33.86 3.50 -16.20
N GLU A 913 -33.46 2.64 -15.27
CA GLU A 913 -33.71 2.82 -13.83
C GLU A 913 -33.01 4.09 -13.31
N PHE A 914 -31.82 4.38 -13.84
CA PHE A 914 -31.05 5.58 -13.49
C PHE A 914 -31.61 6.86 -14.09
N ARG A 915 -32.22 6.79 -15.28
CA ARG A 915 -33.00 7.93 -15.80
C ARG A 915 -34.19 8.24 -14.90
N VAL A 916 -34.93 7.23 -14.44
CA VAL A 916 -36.07 7.41 -13.52
C VAL A 916 -35.59 7.94 -12.16
N TYR A 917 -34.50 7.41 -11.59
CA TYR A 917 -33.86 7.93 -10.38
C TYR A 917 -33.47 9.41 -10.51
N CYS A 918 -32.92 9.81 -11.66
CA CYS A 918 -32.57 11.18 -11.99
C CYS A 918 -33.75 12.06 -12.46
N ASN A 919 -35.00 11.62 -12.23
CA ASN A 919 -36.24 12.33 -12.59
C ASN A 919 -36.36 12.69 -14.09
N LEU A 920 -35.82 11.83 -14.96
CA LEU A 920 -36.01 11.86 -16.41
C LEU A 920 -37.16 10.92 -16.81
N SER A 921 -37.75 11.17 -17.99
CA SER A 921 -38.97 10.46 -18.45
C SER A 921 -38.76 8.95 -18.60
N SER A 922 -39.78 8.13 -18.31
CA SER A 922 -39.74 6.69 -18.61
C SER A 922 -39.44 6.40 -20.10
N THR A 923 -38.82 5.25 -20.39
CA THR A 923 -38.55 4.77 -21.77
C THR A 923 -39.21 3.44 -22.01
N HIS A 924 -40.14 3.41 -22.97
CA HIS A 924 -40.78 2.22 -23.50
C HIS A 924 -40.32 1.95 -24.94
N THR A 925 -39.96 3.00 -25.68
CA THR A 925 -39.36 2.95 -27.02
C THR A 925 -37.95 3.54 -27.02
N PHE A 926 -37.17 3.27 -28.07
CA PHE A 926 -35.88 3.95 -28.24
C PHE A 926 -36.04 5.44 -28.58
N GLU A 927 -37.16 5.88 -29.16
CA GLU A 927 -37.38 7.29 -29.49
C GLU A 927 -37.66 8.16 -28.25
N ASP A 928 -38.02 7.55 -27.12
CA ASP A 928 -38.15 8.21 -25.83
C ASP A 928 -36.79 8.72 -25.29
N LEU A 929 -35.67 8.25 -25.87
CA LEU A 929 -34.30 8.70 -25.59
C LEU A 929 -33.85 9.91 -26.43
N LYS A 930 -34.69 10.47 -27.30
CA LYS A 930 -34.29 11.52 -28.26
C LYS A 930 -33.81 12.85 -27.63
N ASN A 931 -34.09 13.07 -26.35
CA ASN A 931 -33.67 14.28 -25.63
C ASN A 931 -32.22 14.14 -25.15
N GLU A 932 -31.87 12.96 -24.63
CA GLU A 932 -30.56 12.62 -24.08
C GLU A 932 -29.60 12.07 -25.16
N ILE A 933 -30.12 11.37 -26.17
CA ILE A 933 -29.36 10.79 -27.28
C ILE A 933 -30.01 11.25 -28.60
N LYS A 934 -29.63 12.44 -29.06
CA LYS A 934 -30.29 13.19 -30.14
C LYS A 934 -30.05 12.60 -31.52
N ASN A 935 -28.92 11.92 -31.72
CA ASN A 935 -28.59 11.27 -32.99
C ASN A 935 -29.46 9.99 -33.21
N PRO A 936 -30.34 9.95 -34.23
CA PRO A 936 -31.22 8.82 -34.48
C PRO A 936 -30.47 7.55 -34.91
N GLU A 937 -29.30 7.65 -35.55
CA GLU A 937 -28.49 6.49 -35.92
C GLU A 937 -27.96 5.75 -34.69
N ILE A 938 -27.59 6.50 -33.63
CA ILE A 938 -27.19 5.92 -32.35
C ILE A 938 -28.37 5.19 -31.71
N ARG A 939 -29.58 5.78 -31.75
CA ARG A 939 -30.81 5.13 -31.25
C ARG A 939 -31.13 3.83 -32.02
N GLU A 940 -31.01 3.82 -33.34
CA GLU A 940 -31.21 2.61 -34.16
C GLU A 940 -30.05 1.59 -34.07
N LYS A 941 -28.83 2.00 -33.74
CA LYS A 941 -27.74 1.08 -33.35
C LYS A 941 -28.02 0.43 -31.99
N LEU A 942 -28.38 1.21 -30.98
CA LEU A 942 -28.77 0.70 -29.65
C LEU A 942 -29.93 -0.31 -29.75
N LYS A 943 -30.96 0.02 -30.54
CA LYS A 943 -32.11 -0.85 -30.84
C LYS A 943 -31.70 -2.19 -31.46
N ARG A 944 -30.80 -2.19 -32.45
CA ARG A 944 -30.28 -3.41 -33.07
C ARG A 944 -29.41 -4.27 -32.13
N LEU A 945 -28.78 -3.66 -31.12
CA LEU A 945 -27.92 -4.37 -30.16
C LEU A 945 -28.69 -4.90 -28.94
N TYR A 946 -29.62 -4.13 -28.38
CA TYR A 946 -30.29 -4.42 -27.10
C TYR A 946 -31.75 -4.87 -27.22
N GLY A 947 -32.40 -4.61 -28.36
CA GLY A 947 -33.80 -4.94 -28.65
C GLY A 947 -34.85 -4.11 -27.90
N SER A 948 -34.60 -3.80 -26.62
CA SER A 948 -35.44 -2.97 -25.75
C SER A 948 -34.61 -1.90 -25.03
N PRO A 949 -35.10 -0.66 -24.83
CA PRO A 949 -34.37 0.37 -24.08
C PRO A 949 -34.15 -0.03 -22.61
N LEU A 950 -35.01 -0.90 -22.07
CA LEU A 950 -34.93 -1.46 -20.72
C LEU A 950 -33.75 -2.45 -20.53
N ASN A 951 -33.03 -2.80 -21.60
CA ASN A 951 -31.90 -3.74 -21.54
C ASN A 951 -30.53 -3.04 -21.47
N ILE A 952 -30.43 -1.77 -21.87
CA ILE A 952 -29.17 -1.06 -22.09
C ILE A 952 -28.34 -1.00 -20.80
N ASP A 953 -27.07 -1.42 -20.85
CA ASP A 953 -26.15 -1.34 -19.72
C ASP A 953 -25.83 0.13 -19.38
N LEU A 954 -25.59 0.44 -18.10
CA LEU A 954 -25.43 1.84 -17.65
C LEU A 954 -24.25 2.57 -18.32
N PHE A 955 -23.03 2.03 -18.22
CA PHE A 955 -21.82 2.68 -18.77
C PHE A 955 -21.94 3.16 -20.23
N PRO A 956 -22.29 2.31 -21.22
CA PRO A 956 -22.33 2.75 -22.62
C PRO A 956 -23.41 3.82 -22.85
N ALA A 957 -24.52 3.79 -22.10
CA ALA A 957 -25.54 4.82 -22.22
C ALA A 957 -25.09 6.18 -21.69
N LEU A 958 -24.48 6.23 -20.49
CA LEU A 958 -23.98 7.48 -19.90
C LEU A 958 -22.96 8.20 -20.79
N ILE A 959 -22.13 7.45 -21.53
CA ILE A 959 -21.16 8.05 -22.47
C ILE A 959 -21.77 8.40 -23.83
N LEU A 960 -22.90 7.80 -24.22
CA LEU A 960 -23.65 8.15 -25.44
C LEU A 960 -24.60 9.33 -25.27
N GLU A 961 -24.90 9.76 -24.04
CA GLU A 961 -25.68 10.98 -23.77
C GLU A 961 -24.99 12.23 -24.36
N ASP A 962 -25.74 13.03 -25.12
CA ASP A 962 -25.36 14.37 -25.56
C ASP A 962 -25.05 15.28 -24.36
N LEU A 963 -24.03 16.12 -24.50
CA LEU A 963 -23.55 16.97 -23.41
C LEU A 963 -24.59 18.02 -22.99
N VAL A 964 -24.75 18.22 -21.69
CA VAL A 964 -25.42 19.41 -21.13
C VAL A 964 -24.51 20.62 -21.39
N PRO A 965 -25.03 21.75 -21.92
CA PRO A 965 -24.21 22.90 -22.33
C PRO A 965 -23.27 23.41 -21.23
N GLY A 966 -22.01 23.64 -21.59
CA GLY A 966 -20.97 24.12 -20.68
C GLY A 966 -20.41 23.08 -19.69
N SER A 967 -20.78 21.81 -19.84
CA SER A 967 -20.24 20.68 -19.05
C SER A 967 -19.41 19.73 -19.94
N ARG A 968 -19.00 18.58 -19.38
CA ARG A 968 -18.54 17.39 -20.14
C ARG A 968 -19.42 16.15 -19.91
N LEU A 969 -20.61 16.32 -19.31
CA LEU A 969 -21.50 15.23 -18.89
C LEU A 969 -22.84 15.25 -19.63
N GLY A 970 -23.47 14.07 -19.76
CA GLY A 970 -24.89 13.95 -20.10
C GLY A 970 -25.80 14.21 -18.88
N PRO A 971 -27.13 14.34 -19.04
CA PRO A 971 -28.03 14.68 -17.93
C PRO A 971 -28.10 13.59 -16.85
N THR A 972 -28.17 12.29 -17.20
CA THR A 972 -28.14 11.21 -16.21
C THR A 972 -26.77 11.16 -15.54
N LEU A 973 -25.69 11.23 -16.33
CA LEU A 973 -24.33 11.23 -15.81
C LEU A 973 -24.05 12.40 -14.84
N MET A 974 -24.57 13.59 -15.15
CA MET A 974 -24.47 14.78 -14.30
C MET A 974 -25.19 14.59 -12.96
N CYS A 975 -26.37 13.98 -12.96
CA CYS A 975 -27.10 13.60 -11.75
C CYS A 975 -26.29 12.65 -10.87
N LEU A 976 -25.76 11.55 -11.43
CA LEU A 976 -24.98 10.56 -10.67
C LEU A 976 -23.70 11.16 -10.06
N LEU A 977 -22.91 11.90 -10.87
CA LEU A 977 -21.66 12.49 -10.38
C LEU A 977 -21.90 13.62 -9.37
N SER A 978 -22.85 14.53 -9.63
CA SER A 978 -23.19 15.58 -8.65
C SER A 978 -23.66 15.00 -7.32
N THR A 979 -24.37 13.86 -7.36
CA THR A 979 -24.83 13.15 -6.15
C THR A 979 -23.67 12.54 -5.37
N GLN A 980 -22.72 11.85 -6.02
CA GLN A 980 -21.56 11.31 -5.30
C GLN A 980 -20.68 12.42 -4.74
N PHE A 981 -20.28 13.43 -5.53
CA PHE A 981 -19.48 14.55 -5.01
C PHE A 981 -20.20 15.34 -3.90
N LYS A 982 -21.54 15.40 -3.91
CA LYS A 982 -22.29 15.94 -2.78
C LYS A 982 -22.11 15.10 -1.51
N ARG A 983 -22.25 13.77 -1.60
CA ARG A 983 -22.03 12.83 -0.47
C ARG A 983 -20.60 12.92 0.07
N LEU A 984 -19.61 13.00 -0.83
CA LEU A 984 -18.18 13.06 -0.48
C LEU A 984 -17.82 14.33 0.32
N ARG A 985 -18.42 15.47 -0.02
CA ARG A 985 -18.18 16.75 0.65
C ARG A 985 -19.00 16.92 1.93
N ASP A 986 -20.31 16.66 1.84
CA ASP A 986 -21.23 16.97 2.92
C ASP A 986 -21.16 15.91 4.05
N GLY A 987 -20.74 14.68 3.74
CA GLY A 987 -20.55 13.57 4.70
C GLY A 987 -19.12 13.38 5.23
N ASP A 988 -18.20 14.33 5.00
CA ASP A 988 -16.81 14.26 5.49
C ASP A 988 -16.58 15.19 6.69
N ARG A 989 -16.39 14.61 7.88
CA ARG A 989 -16.11 15.35 9.13
C ARG A 989 -14.84 16.21 9.02
N LEU A 990 -13.88 15.77 8.19
CA LEU A 990 -12.56 16.38 8.07
C LEU A 990 -12.38 17.11 6.72
N TRP A 991 -13.50 17.47 6.07
CA TRP A 991 -13.53 18.36 4.91
C TRP A 991 -12.84 19.69 5.23
N TYR A 992 -12.02 20.21 4.31
CA TYR A 992 -11.11 21.32 4.61
C TYR A 992 -11.79 22.63 5.02
N GLU A 993 -13.05 22.86 4.63
CA GLU A 993 -13.83 24.04 5.05
C GLU A 993 -14.67 23.82 6.32
N ASN A 994 -14.69 22.61 6.89
CA ASN A 994 -15.48 22.32 8.08
C ASN A 994 -14.87 23.03 9.31
N PRO A 995 -15.64 23.81 10.10
CA PRO A 995 -15.10 24.57 11.22
C PRO A 995 -14.34 23.68 12.22
N GLY A 996 -13.10 24.07 12.53
CA GLY A 996 -12.21 23.35 13.45
C GLY A 996 -11.21 22.40 12.78
N VAL A 997 -11.36 22.08 11.48
CA VAL A 997 -10.35 21.29 10.75
C VAL A 997 -9.07 22.11 10.52
N PHE A 998 -9.23 23.38 10.14
CA PHE A 998 -8.17 24.37 10.01
C PHE A 998 -8.58 25.69 10.68
N SER A 999 -7.59 26.49 11.09
CA SER A 999 -7.84 27.87 11.53
C SER A 999 -8.27 28.75 10.34
N PRO A 1000 -8.96 29.89 10.57
CA PRO A 1000 -9.35 30.79 9.47
C PRO A 1000 -8.15 31.29 8.63
N ALA A 1001 -6.99 31.46 9.26
CA ALA A 1001 -5.75 31.86 8.58
C ALA A 1001 -5.19 30.72 7.72
N GLN A 1002 -5.15 29.49 8.24
CA GLN A 1002 -4.75 28.29 7.50
C GLN A 1002 -5.67 28.04 6.29
N LEU A 1003 -6.99 28.12 6.50
CA LEU A 1003 -7.99 27.97 5.43
C LEU A 1003 -7.83 29.02 4.32
N THR A 1004 -7.42 30.25 4.67
CA THR A 1004 -7.11 31.31 3.70
C THR A 1004 -5.86 30.99 2.86
N GLN A 1005 -4.94 30.17 3.36
CA GLN A 1005 -3.77 29.70 2.59
C GLN A 1005 -4.10 28.49 1.71
N ILE A 1006 -4.86 27.51 2.21
CA ILE A 1006 -5.32 26.34 1.42
C ILE A 1006 -6.16 26.79 0.22
N LYS A 1007 -6.96 27.86 0.38
CA LYS A 1007 -7.74 28.46 -0.72
C LYS A 1007 -6.92 29.24 -1.76
N GLN A 1008 -5.58 29.14 -1.71
CA GLN A 1008 -4.66 29.58 -2.76
C GLN A 1008 -3.98 28.41 -3.48
N SER A 1009 -4.12 27.17 -2.97
CA SER A 1009 -3.54 25.96 -3.56
C SER A 1009 -4.04 25.73 -4.98
N SER A 1010 -3.13 25.42 -5.90
CA SER A 1010 -3.46 25.15 -7.30
C SER A 1010 -2.51 24.12 -7.88
N LEU A 1011 -2.99 23.29 -8.81
CA LEU A 1011 -2.12 22.32 -9.48
C LEU A 1011 -0.97 23.02 -10.24
N ALA A 1012 -1.18 24.25 -10.70
CA ALA A 1012 -0.12 25.11 -11.24
C ALA A 1012 1.02 25.35 -10.22
N ARG A 1013 0.69 25.61 -8.95
CA ARG A 1013 1.67 25.80 -7.86
C ARG A 1013 2.42 24.50 -7.56
N VAL A 1014 1.69 23.40 -7.41
CA VAL A 1014 2.25 22.06 -7.13
C VAL A 1014 3.19 21.62 -8.26
N LEU A 1015 2.85 21.88 -9.53
CA LEU A 1015 3.74 21.69 -10.68
C LEU A 1015 5.02 22.54 -10.58
N CYS A 1016 4.88 23.84 -10.30
CA CYS A 1016 6.00 24.77 -10.18
C CYS A 1016 6.96 24.49 -9.02
N ASP A 1017 6.51 23.89 -7.91
CA ASP A 1017 7.39 23.55 -6.79
C ASP A 1017 8.04 22.14 -6.95
N ASN A 1018 7.36 21.20 -7.60
CA ASN A 1018 7.76 19.78 -7.60
C ASN A 1018 8.24 19.22 -8.94
N GLY A 1019 7.96 19.89 -10.07
CA GLY A 1019 8.60 19.60 -11.35
C GLY A 1019 10.12 19.75 -11.29
N ASP A 1020 10.85 19.01 -12.11
CA ASP A 1020 12.30 19.00 -12.17
C ASP A 1020 12.87 20.35 -12.66
N ASN A 1021 12.28 20.94 -13.70
CA ASN A 1021 12.60 22.25 -14.26
C ASN A 1021 11.35 22.95 -14.83
N ILE A 1022 10.22 22.92 -14.10
CA ILE A 1022 9.00 23.65 -14.48
C ILE A 1022 9.11 25.10 -13.99
N THR A 1023 9.50 26.00 -14.89
CA THR A 1023 9.64 27.45 -14.61
C THR A 1023 8.48 28.29 -15.15
N ARG A 1024 7.65 27.74 -16.05
CA ARG A 1024 6.48 28.39 -16.66
C ARG A 1024 5.29 27.43 -16.76
N VAL A 1025 4.09 27.94 -16.45
CA VAL A 1025 2.82 27.19 -16.46
C VAL A 1025 1.64 28.11 -16.82
N GLN A 1026 0.53 27.56 -17.30
CA GLN A 1026 -0.74 28.30 -17.29
C GLN A 1026 -1.22 28.54 -15.86
N ARG A 1027 -1.92 29.65 -15.64
CA ARG A 1027 -2.61 29.93 -14.37
C ARG A 1027 -3.71 28.90 -14.04
N ASP A 1028 -4.32 28.32 -15.07
CA ASP A 1028 -5.31 27.24 -14.96
C ASP A 1028 -4.85 26.08 -15.86
N VAL A 1029 -3.99 25.21 -15.33
CA VAL A 1029 -3.34 24.08 -16.04
C VAL A 1029 -4.31 23.01 -16.59
N PHE A 1030 -5.61 23.16 -16.34
CA PHE A 1030 -6.67 22.37 -16.96
C PHE A 1030 -7.16 22.96 -18.29
N ARG A 1031 -6.65 24.12 -18.73
CA ARG A 1031 -7.01 24.80 -19.97
C ARG A 1031 -5.88 24.81 -21.00
N VAL A 1032 -6.25 24.74 -22.27
CA VAL A 1032 -5.30 24.93 -23.38
C VAL A 1032 -4.83 26.38 -23.41
N ALA A 1033 -3.55 26.59 -23.73
CA ALA A 1033 -2.95 27.86 -24.08
C ALA A 1033 -1.81 27.65 -25.07
N GLU A 1034 -1.59 28.59 -25.98
CA GLU A 1034 -0.54 28.54 -27.02
C GLU A 1034 0.78 29.10 -26.46
N PHE A 1035 1.78 28.25 -26.20
CA PHE A 1035 3.06 28.73 -25.69
C PHE A 1035 3.73 29.72 -26.67
N PRO A 1036 4.26 30.88 -26.22
CA PRO A 1036 4.45 31.32 -24.83
C PRO A 1036 3.29 32.14 -24.22
N HIS A 1037 2.18 32.35 -24.95
CA HIS A 1037 1.04 33.13 -24.49
C HIS A 1037 0.16 32.35 -23.48
N GLY A 1038 -0.28 33.01 -22.42
CA GLY A 1038 -1.03 32.37 -21.33
C GLY A 1038 -0.19 31.57 -20.33
N TYR A 1039 1.13 31.39 -20.58
CA TYR A 1039 2.07 30.78 -19.64
C TYR A 1039 2.76 31.85 -18.80
N GLY A 1040 2.37 31.97 -17.53
CA GLY A 1040 3.03 32.84 -16.56
C GLY A 1040 4.35 32.26 -16.04
N SER A 1041 5.07 33.05 -15.26
CA SER A 1041 6.24 32.60 -14.50
C SER A 1041 5.80 31.83 -13.24
N CYS A 1042 6.53 30.77 -12.90
CA CYS A 1042 6.37 30.09 -11.62
C CYS A 1042 6.70 30.96 -10.39
N ALA A 1043 7.22 32.18 -10.56
CA ALA A 1043 7.32 33.18 -9.50
C ALA A 1043 5.99 33.93 -9.23
N GLU A 1044 5.07 33.96 -10.20
CA GLU A 1044 3.80 34.70 -10.14
C GLU A 1044 2.63 33.86 -9.59
N VAL A 1045 2.79 32.53 -9.56
CA VAL A 1045 1.76 31.60 -9.04
C VAL A 1045 1.81 31.58 -7.50
N PRO A 1046 0.74 31.98 -6.78
CA PRO A 1046 0.75 32.11 -5.32
C PRO A 1046 1.17 30.86 -4.57
N LYS A 1047 1.96 31.03 -3.49
CA LYS A 1047 2.41 29.97 -2.59
C LYS A 1047 1.59 29.94 -1.30
N VAL A 1048 1.27 28.74 -0.83
CA VAL A 1048 0.65 28.50 0.50
C VAL A 1048 1.65 28.94 1.58
N ASP A 1049 1.27 29.92 2.39
CA ASP A 1049 2.13 30.39 3.49
C ASP A 1049 2.04 29.46 4.71
N LEU A 1050 2.94 28.48 4.77
CA LEU A 1050 3.01 27.49 5.84
C LEU A 1050 3.30 28.10 7.24
N ARG A 1051 3.70 29.39 7.34
CA ARG A 1051 3.84 30.07 8.65
C ARG A 1051 2.53 30.10 9.44
N MET A 1052 1.37 29.90 8.80
CA MET A 1052 0.08 29.76 9.49
C MET A 1052 -0.06 28.43 10.27
N TRP A 1053 0.93 27.53 10.20
CA TRP A 1053 1.07 26.31 11.00
C TRP A 1053 2.19 26.41 12.06
N GLN A 1054 2.80 27.57 12.25
CA GLN A 1054 3.85 27.74 13.26
C GLN A 1054 3.27 27.78 14.68
N ASP A 1055 3.64 26.81 15.52
CA ASP A 1055 3.24 26.74 16.91
C ASP A 1055 4.13 27.61 17.81
N CYS A 1056 3.50 28.34 18.73
CA CYS A 1056 4.17 29.27 19.63
C CYS A 1056 4.72 28.58 20.88
N CYS A 1057 5.89 27.94 20.79
CA CYS A 1057 6.61 27.46 21.97
C CYS A 1057 7.08 28.63 22.86
N GLU A 1058 6.99 28.49 24.18
CA GLU A 1058 7.36 29.56 25.12
C GLU A 1058 8.86 29.89 25.09
N ASP A 1059 9.72 28.88 24.90
CA ASP A 1059 11.18 29.06 24.78
C ASP A 1059 11.58 29.96 23.60
N CYS A 1060 10.80 29.99 22.52
CA CYS A 1060 11.07 30.85 21.36
C CYS A 1060 11.06 32.35 21.71
N ARG A 1061 10.46 32.76 22.84
CA ARG A 1061 10.51 34.15 23.31
C ARG A 1061 11.89 34.56 23.87
N THR A 1062 12.76 33.61 24.21
CA THR A 1062 14.08 33.89 24.79
C THR A 1062 15.19 34.08 23.76
N ARG A 1063 14.97 33.69 22.50
CA ARG A 1063 15.99 33.70 21.43
C ARG A 1063 15.60 34.55 20.21
N GLY A 1064 15.58 35.87 20.41
CA GLY A 1064 15.96 36.83 19.37
C GLY A 1064 14.89 37.30 18.39
N GLN A 1065 14.41 38.53 18.61
CA GLN A 1065 13.96 39.51 17.59
C GLN A 1065 12.99 39.04 16.49
N PHE A 1066 11.70 39.31 16.67
CA PHE A 1066 10.88 39.87 15.58
C PHE A 1066 9.90 40.94 16.10
N ASN A 1067 9.72 42.02 15.33
CA ASN A 1067 8.88 43.15 15.72
C ASN A 1067 7.39 42.83 15.58
N ALA A 1068 6.62 43.10 16.64
CA ALA A 1068 5.16 42.95 16.62
C ALA A 1068 4.49 44.08 15.82
N PHE A 1069 4.07 43.81 14.59
CA PHE A 1069 3.13 44.67 13.87
C PHE A 1069 1.69 44.41 14.35
N SER A 1070 1.22 45.22 15.28
CA SER A 1070 -0.17 45.22 15.70
C SER A 1070 -1.07 45.95 14.69
N TYR A 1071 -2.14 45.30 14.23
CA TYR A 1071 -3.32 46.01 13.73
C TYR A 1071 -4.63 45.38 14.23
N HIS A 1072 -5.65 46.22 14.39
CA HIS A 1072 -6.84 45.92 15.16
C HIS A 1072 -7.75 44.86 14.55
N PHE A 1073 -8.36 44.04 15.41
CA PHE A 1073 -9.82 44.01 15.51
C PHE A 1073 -10.29 43.94 16.97
N ARG A 1074 -11.07 44.91 17.41
CA ARG A 1074 -11.79 44.87 18.71
C ARG A 1074 -13.22 44.38 18.45
N GLY A 1075 -13.58 43.21 18.97
CA GLY A 1075 -14.93 42.65 18.88
C GLY A 1075 -15.35 41.98 20.18
N ARG A 1076 -15.90 42.75 21.13
CA ARG A 1076 -16.49 42.18 22.35
C ARG A 1076 -17.83 41.51 22.05
N ARG A 1077 -17.99 40.25 22.46
CA ARG A 1077 -19.21 39.75 23.12
C ARG A 1077 -18.88 38.49 23.93
N SER A 1078 -18.97 38.62 25.26
CA SER A 1078 -18.95 37.51 26.21
C SER A 1078 -20.35 36.91 26.33
N LEU A 1079 -20.44 35.60 26.37
CA LEU A 1079 -21.59 34.86 26.90
C LEU A 1079 -21.07 33.60 27.58
N ASP A 1080 -21.08 33.61 28.92
CA ASP A 1080 -21.08 32.37 29.69
C ASP A 1080 -22.34 31.56 29.35
N TYR A 1081 -22.25 30.24 29.42
CA TYR A 1081 -23.29 29.46 30.09
C TYR A 1081 -22.73 28.17 30.68
N SER A 1082 -23.10 27.88 31.93
CA SER A 1082 -22.57 26.77 32.72
C SER A 1082 -23.34 25.46 32.51
N PHE A 1083 -22.63 24.33 32.54
CA PHE A 1083 -23.22 23.00 32.73
C PHE A 1083 -24.03 22.90 34.03
N ARG A 1084 -25.13 22.14 34.01
CA ARG A 1084 -25.68 21.44 35.18
C ARG A 1084 -26.58 20.27 34.77
N GLU A 1085 -26.58 19.23 35.59
CA GLU A 1085 -27.36 18.00 35.45
C GLU A 1085 -28.79 18.15 36.00
N ASP A 1086 -29.74 17.27 35.65
CA ASP A 1086 -30.27 16.22 36.57
C ASP A 1086 -31.23 15.20 35.88
N LYS A 1087 -31.82 14.28 36.67
CA LYS A 1087 -32.41 12.97 36.29
C LYS A 1087 -33.95 12.91 36.04
N PRO A 1088 -34.49 11.79 35.49
CA PRO A 1088 -35.87 11.68 34.96
C PRO A 1088 -36.86 10.79 35.80
N SER A 1089 -38.19 10.84 35.51
CA SER A 1089 -39.16 9.84 36.04
C SER A 1089 -40.57 9.74 35.35
N LYS A 1090 -40.80 8.63 34.62
CA LYS A 1090 -41.96 7.67 34.64
C LYS A 1090 -43.40 7.93 34.06
N TYR A 1091 -44.00 6.77 33.70
CA TYR A 1091 -45.42 6.31 33.57
C TYR A 1091 -46.26 6.63 32.29
N LEU A 1092 -47.28 5.84 31.83
CA LEU A 1092 -47.48 4.36 31.63
C LEU A 1092 -48.90 4.05 31.04
N LYS A 1093 -49.07 3.04 30.15
CA LYS A 1093 -50.17 1.99 30.07
C LYS A 1093 -50.54 1.42 28.67
N ILE A 1094 -51.24 0.26 28.69
CA ILE A 1094 -51.51 -0.73 27.62
C ILE A 1094 -52.96 -1.27 27.73
N PRO A 1095 -53.63 -1.70 26.63
CA PRO A 1095 -54.08 -3.12 26.38
C PRO A 1095 -54.05 -3.47 24.84
N ARG A 1096 -54.51 -4.58 24.20
CA ARG A 1096 -54.86 -6.04 24.34
C ARG A 1096 -55.21 -6.54 22.89
N ALA A 1097 -55.47 -7.81 22.48
CA ALA A 1097 -55.05 -9.19 22.80
C ALA A 1097 -55.82 -10.19 21.85
N SER A 1098 -55.52 -11.52 21.89
CA SER A 1098 -56.29 -12.68 21.28
C SER A 1098 -56.29 -12.86 19.73
N SER A 1099 -56.43 -14.05 19.08
CA SER A 1099 -56.26 -15.49 19.46
C SER A 1099 -56.47 -16.52 18.29
N PHE A 1100 -55.74 -17.68 18.29
CA PHE A 1100 -56.14 -19.07 17.82
C PHE A 1100 -56.32 -19.41 16.29
N THR A 1101 -56.31 -20.66 15.73
CA THR A 1101 -55.69 -22.01 16.02
C THR A 1101 -55.86 -23.06 14.85
N ARG A 1102 -54.88 -24.00 14.66
CA ARG A 1102 -54.94 -25.45 14.24
C ARG A 1102 -55.26 -25.95 12.79
N GLY A 1103 -54.61 -27.07 12.39
CA GLY A 1103 -55.04 -28.12 11.40
C GLY A 1103 -54.06 -28.45 10.24
N ASN A 1104 -53.90 -29.63 9.56
CA ASN A 1104 -54.03 -31.12 9.74
C ASN A 1104 -54.27 -31.79 8.32
N THR A 1105 -53.84 -32.99 7.84
CA THR A 1105 -52.82 -34.05 8.14
C THR A 1105 -52.80 -35.19 7.04
N PHE A 1106 -51.70 -35.95 6.86
CA PHE A 1106 -51.59 -37.34 6.25
C PHE A 1106 -51.83 -37.55 4.70
N PHE A 1107 -51.48 -38.66 3.97
CA PHE A 1107 -50.66 -39.92 4.12
C PHE A 1107 -50.37 -40.64 2.74
N ASN A 1108 -49.33 -41.51 2.65
CA ASN A 1108 -49.17 -42.78 1.83
C ASN A 1108 -49.17 -42.77 0.25
N SER A 1109 -48.67 -43.78 -0.52
CA SER A 1109 -47.69 -44.91 -0.34
C SER A 1109 -47.38 -45.70 -1.66
N THR A 1110 -46.41 -46.66 -1.65
CA THR A 1110 -46.30 -47.95 -2.47
C THR A 1110 -46.06 -47.90 -4.02
N THR A 1111 -45.39 -48.81 -4.78
CA THR A 1111 -44.48 -50.02 -4.60
C THR A 1111 -43.84 -50.54 -5.93
N SER A 1112 -42.79 -51.40 -5.86
CA SER A 1112 -42.34 -52.47 -6.84
C SER A 1112 -41.62 -52.08 -8.16
N SER A 1113 -40.76 -52.89 -8.85
CA SER A 1113 -39.90 -54.07 -8.47
C SER A 1113 -38.99 -54.59 -9.64
N PHE A 1114 -37.90 -55.32 -9.31
CA PHE A 1114 -37.12 -56.35 -10.07
C PHE A 1114 -35.92 -56.04 -11.03
N ASP A 1115 -35.01 -57.01 -11.00
CA ASP A 1115 -33.63 -57.24 -11.52
C ASP A 1115 -33.42 -57.37 -13.08
N GLU A 1116 -32.23 -57.62 -13.70
CA GLU A 1116 -30.93 -58.15 -13.22
C GLU A 1116 -29.68 -57.80 -14.11
N HIS A 1117 -28.46 -57.91 -13.51
CA HIS A 1117 -27.20 -58.52 -14.06
C HIS A 1117 -26.07 -57.79 -14.88
N LYS A 1118 -24.85 -57.89 -14.31
CA LYS A 1118 -23.48 -58.18 -14.89
C LYS A 1118 -22.52 -57.10 -15.50
N LYS A 1119 -21.47 -56.77 -14.70
CA LYS A 1119 -20.00 -56.55 -15.01
C LYS A 1119 -19.57 -55.51 -16.08
N ALA A 1120 -18.36 -54.90 -16.11
CA ALA A 1120 -17.23 -54.53 -15.22
C ALA A 1120 -16.11 -53.88 -16.12
N PRO A 1121 -14.99 -53.25 -15.66
CA PRO A 1121 -14.59 -52.76 -14.33
C PRO A 1121 -14.03 -51.29 -14.33
N ILE A 1122 -14.67 -50.35 -13.63
CA ILE A 1122 -14.07 -49.03 -13.24
C ILE A 1122 -14.18 -48.83 -11.71
N MET A 1123 -14.59 -49.86 -10.98
CA MET A 1123 -15.30 -49.74 -9.70
C MET A 1123 -14.45 -50.13 -8.48
N ASN A 1124 -13.13 -49.94 -8.53
CA ASN A 1124 -12.24 -50.19 -7.38
C ASN A 1124 -11.93 -48.90 -6.61
N ASP A 1125 -11.37 -47.86 -7.24
CA ASP A 1125 -11.12 -46.55 -6.57
C ASP A 1125 -12.38 -46.00 -5.89
N PHE A 1126 -13.53 -46.01 -6.58
CA PHE A 1126 -14.78 -45.54 -5.99
C PHE A 1126 -15.27 -46.44 -4.85
N LYS A 1127 -14.92 -47.74 -4.83
CA LYS A 1127 -15.22 -48.64 -3.70
C LYS A 1127 -14.29 -48.43 -2.52
N GLU A 1128 -13.02 -48.15 -2.74
CA GLU A 1128 -12.07 -47.82 -1.68
C GLU A 1128 -12.40 -46.44 -1.09
N PHE A 1129 -12.69 -45.43 -1.92
CA PHE A 1129 -13.16 -44.12 -1.47
C PHE A 1129 -14.49 -44.19 -0.70
N VAL A 1130 -15.49 -44.93 -1.20
CA VAL A 1130 -16.74 -45.16 -0.46
C VAL A 1130 -16.49 -45.99 0.80
N GLY A 1131 -15.52 -46.91 0.79
CA GLY A 1131 -15.09 -47.69 1.95
C GLY A 1131 -14.49 -46.82 3.05
N ASP A 1132 -13.53 -45.96 2.72
CA ASP A 1132 -12.92 -45.03 3.68
C ASP A 1132 -13.90 -43.94 4.13
N MET A 1133 -14.79 -43.45 3.26
CA MET A 1133 -15.89 -42.56 3.67
C MET A 1133 -16.85 -43.27 4.65
N GLN A 1134 -17.23 -44.52 4.39
CA GLN A 1134 -18.07 -45.32 5.29
C GLN A 1134 -17.35 -45.61 6.63
N LYS A 1135 -16.05 -45.87 6.59
CA LYS A 1135 -15.17 -46.10 7.75
C LYS A 1135 -15.05 -44.84 8.61
N THR A 1136 -14.79 -43.67 8.02
CA THR A 1136 -14.78 -42.37 8.72
C THR A 1136 -16.13 -42.03 9.34
N ILE A 1137 -17.23 -42.21 8.60
CA ILE A 1137 -18.59 -42.02 9.15
C ILE A 1137 -18.91 -43.02 10.27
N THR A 1138 -18.40 -44.26 10.18
CA THR A 1138 -18.58 -45.30 11.21
C THR A 1138 -17.75 -45.02 12.45
N ASP A 1139 -16.52 -44.52 12.33
CA ASP A 1139 -15.70 -44.14 13.47
C ASP A 1139 -16.17 -42.83 14.13
N LEU A 1140 -16.67 -41.85 13.37
CA LEU A 1140 -17.40 -40.70 13.93
C LEU A 1140 -18.65 -41.14 14.71
N ARG A 1141 -19.46 -42.05 14.15
CA ARG A 1141 -20.63 -42.63 14.85
C ARG A 1141 -20.24 -43.46 16.07
N LYS A 1142 -19.09 -44.16 16.06
CA LYS A 1142 -18.52 -44.80 17.26
C LYS A 1142 -18.07 -43.78 18.29
N GLN A 1143 -17.44 -42.67 17.89
CA GLN A 1143 -17.00 -41.63 18.83
C GLN A 1143 -18.19 -40.99 19.53
N ILE A 1144 -19.24 -40.62 18.77
CA ILE A 1144 -20.52 -40.14 19.31
C ILE A 1144 -21.13 -41.18 20.27
N LYS A 1145 -21.28 -42.45 19.84
CA LYS A 1145 -21.75 -43.52 20.75
C LYS A 1145 -20.85 -43.79 21.95
N LYS A 1146 -19.55 -43.47 21.88
CA LYS A 1146 -18.58 -43.58 22.98
C LYS A 1146 -18.62 -42.38 23.93
N LEU A 1147 -19.22 -41.25 23.52
CA LEU A 1147 -19.67 -40.18 24.42
C LEU A 1147 -21.00 -40.58 25.08
N GLU A 1148 -22.02 -40.94 24.29
CA GLU A 1148 -23.35 -41.36 24.80
C GLU A 1148 -23.28 -42.53 25.80
N SER A 1149 -22.46 -43.55 25.52
CA SER A 1149 -22.30 -44.72 26.42
C SER A 1149 -21.43 -44.47 27.65
N ARG A 1150 -20.63 -43.38 27.68
CA ARG A 1150 -19.93 -42.93 28.90
C ARG A 1150 -20.82 -42.10 29.82
N LEU A 1151 -21.97 -41.60 29.32
CA LEU A 1151 -22.98 -40.87 30.09
C LEU A 1151 -24.09 -41.78 30.66
N SER A 1152 -23.96 -43.11 30.57
CA SER A 1152 -25.09 -44.04 30.79
C SER A 1152 -24.75 -45.41 31.43
N ARG A 1153 -23.76 -45.48 32.33
CA ARG A 1153 -23.55 -46.65 33.22
C ARG A 1153 -23.43 -46.24 34.69
N THR A 1154 -24.05 -47.03 35.57
CA THR A 1154 -24.35 -46.65 36.96
C THR A 1154 -24.00 -47.71 38.01
N GLU A 1155 -23.21 -48.72 37.64
CA GLU A 1155 -22.77 -49.80 38.54
C GLU A 1155 -21.26 -49.99 38.43
N CYS A 1156 -20.61 -50.25 39.56
CA CYS A 1156 -19.16 -50.35 39.69
C CYS A 1156 -18.75 -51.74 40.19
N THR A 1157 -17.52 -52.16 39.91
CA THR A 1157 -16.98 -53.46 40.37
C THR A 1157 -15.61 -53.25 41.02
N ASP A 1158 -15.38 -53.88 42.17
CA ASP A 1158 -14.09 -53.83 42.88
C ASP A 1158 -13.05 -54.80 42.30
N GLU A 1159 -11.81 -54.66 42.76
CA GLU A 1159 -10.66 -55.47 42.33
C GLU A 1159 -10.73 -56.96 42.71
N ASN A 1160 -11.68 -57.35 43.58
CA ASN A 1160 -12.00 -58.75 43.87
C ASN A 1160 -13.15 -59.29 43.01
N GLY A 1161 -13.66 -58.48 42.07
CA GLY A 1161 -14.72 -58.86 41.12
C GLY A 1161 -16.14 -58.70 41.67
N LYS A 1162 -16.34 -58.00 42.80
CA LYS A 1162 -17.67 -57.81 43.40
C LYS A 1162 -18.29 -56.48 42.95
N SER A 1163 -19.57 -56.50 42.56
CA SER A 1163 -20.27 -55.31 42.05
C SER A 1163 -21.11 -54.59 43.10
N TYR A 1164 -21.27 -53.28 42.92
CA TYR A 1164 -21.96 -52.33 43.78
C TYR A 1164 -22.75 -51.30 42.95
N SER A 1165 -23.85 -50.81 43.49
CA SER A 1165 -24.79 -49.85 42.87
C SER A 1165 -24.27 -48.41 43.01
N SER A 1166 -24.72 -47.48 42.15
CA SER A 1166 -24.39 -46.05 42.36
C SER A 1166 -24.86 -45.57 43.73
N ASN A 1167 -23.92 -44.97 44.46
CA ASN A 1167 -23.96 -44.47 45.83
C ASN A 1167 -23.79 -45.53 46.95
N ASP A 1168 -23.47 -46.79 46.62
CA ASP A 1168 -23.08 -47.78 47.63
C ASP A 1168 -21.65 -47.52 48.17
N THR A 1169 -21.46 -47.67 49.49
CA THR A 1169 -20.18 -47.53 50.20
C THR A 1169 -19.73 -48.83 50.90
N TRP A 1170 -18.42 -49.13 50.89
CA TRP A 1170 -17.81 -50.25 51.61
C TRP A 1170 -16.38 -49.95 52.07
N LYS A 1171 -15.91 -50.59 53.15
CA LYS A 1171 -14.50 -50.57 53.54
C LYS A 1171 -13.68 -51.52 52.65
N LYS A 1172 -12.57 -51.04 52.11
CA LYS A 1172 -11.58 -51.83 51.36
C LYS A 1172 -10.47 -52.34 52.28
N ASP A 1173 -10.06 -51.53 53.25
CA ASP A 1173 -9.18 -51.89 54.36
C ASP A 1173 -9.58 -51.06 55.60
N PRO A 1174 -8.96 -51.22 56.78
CA PRO A 1174 -9.37 -50.50 57.99
C PRO A 1174 -9.41 -48.96 57.86
N CYS A 1175 -8.42 -48.35 57.19
CA CYS A 1175 -8.38 -46.90 56.98
C CYS A 1175 -8.99 -46.48 55.64
N THR A 1176 -9.17 -47.36 54.64
CA THR A 1176 -9.74 -46.98 53.33
C THR A 1176 -11.21 -47.35 53.16
N THR A 1177 -12.07 -46.34 52.96
CA THR A 1177 -13.47 -46.48 52.56
C THR A 1177 -13.62 -46.18 51.07
N CYS A 1178 -14.43 -46.95 50.36
CA CYS A 1178 -14.72 -46.76 48.95
C CYS A 1178 -16.22 -46.55 48.71
N GLU A 1179 -16.55 -45.79 47.68
CA GLU A 1179 -17.91 -45.66 47.17
C GLU A 1179 -17.98 -45.93 45.67
N CYS A 1180 -19.11 -46.46 45.20
CA CYS A 1180 -19.45 -46.47 43.79
C CYS A 1180 -20.21 -45.18 43.45
N LYS A 1181 -19.76 -44.39 42.48
CA LYS A 1181 -20.55 -43.30 41.89
C LYS A 1181 -20.50 -43.37 40.37
N VAL A 1182 -21.67 -43.50 39.75
CA VAL A 1182 -21.87 -43.47 38.29
C VAL A 1182 -20.86 -44.35 37.52
N GLY A 1183 -20.69 -45.60 37.98
CA GLY A 1183 -19.81 -46.58 37.33
C GLY A 1183 -18.31 -46.50 37.68
N GLN A 1184 -17.86 -45.56 38.52
CA GLN A 1184 -16.50 -45.56 39.07
C GLN A 1184 -16.47 -45.87 40.57
N VAL A 1185 -15.52 -46.72 40.97
CA VAL A 1185 -15.14 -46.92 42.37
C VAL A 1185 -14.17 -45.81 42.78
N THR A 1186 -14.54 -45.04 43.79
CA THR A 1186 -13.71 -43.97 44.37
C THR A 1186 -13.36 -44.34 45.80
N CYS A 1187 -12.08 -44.59 46.08
CA CYS A 1187 -11.59 -44.96 47.40
C CYS A 1187 -10.86 -43.78 48.07
N TYR A 1188 -11.25 -43.47 49.30
CA TYR A 1188 -10.67 -42.42 50.14
C TYR A 1188 -10.16 -42.99 51.46
N VAL A 1189 -8.95 -42.57 51.84
CA VAL A 1189 -8.29 -43.00 53.08
C VAL A 1189 -8.70 -42.06 54.20
N GLU A 1190 -9.48 -42.58 55.15
CA GLU A 1190 -9.72 -41.95 56.44
C GLU A 1190 -8.41 -41.96 57.24
N SER A 1191 -8.03 -40.81 57.81
CA SER A 1191 -6.72 -40.63 58.44
C SER A 1191 -6.55 -41.49 59.69
N CYS A 1192 -5.68 -42.50 59.63
CA CYS A 1192 -5.23 -43.23 60.81
C CYS A 1192 -4.53 -42.24 61.79
N PRO A 1193 -4.73 -42.30 63.12
CA PRO A 1193 -4.27 -41.25 64.05
C PRO A 1193 -2.74 -41.08 64.15
N SER A 1194 -2.28 -39.84 64.32
CA SER A 1194 -0.86 -39.46 64.24
C SER A 1194 -0.13 -39.45 65.58
N LEU A 1195 0.84 -40.36 65.75
CA LEU A 1195 2.02 -40.22 66.63
C LEU A 1195 3.25 -40.90 65.97
N ASP A 1196 4.44 -40.52 66.42
CA ASP A 1196 5.76 -41.06 66.05
C ASP A 1196 6.26 -40.82 64.60
N CYS A 1197 6.81 -39.62 64.35
CA CYS A 1197 7.69 -39.31 63.20
C CYS A 1197 9.00 -38.67 63.69
N ALA A 1198 10.16 -39.06 63.14
CA ALA A 1198 11.47 -38.49 63.52
C ALA A 1198 12.51 -38.45 62.38
N THR A 1199 13.05 -37.26 62.11
CA THR A 1199 14.21 -36.91 61.23
C THR A 1199 14.13 -37.23 59.72
N PRO A 1200 14.50 -36.28 58.83
CA PRO A 1200 14.55 -36.49 57.37
C PRO A 1200 15.93 -36.90 56.84
N VAL A 1201 15.96 -37.63 55.72
CA VAL A 1201 17.16 -37.89 54.91
C VAL A 1201 16.86 -37.55 53.44
N LYS A 1202 17.82 -36.92 52.74
CA LYS A 1202 17.64 -36.49 51.33
C LYS A 1202 17.74 -37.66 50.36
N LEU A 1203 16.70 -37.83 49.53
CA LEU A 1203 16.74 -38.55 48.25
C LEU A 1203 15.84 -37.84 47.22
N LYS A 1204 15.89 -38.26 45.95
CA LYS A 1204 15.46 -37.47 44.79
C LYS A 1204 13.98 -37.00 44.81
N GLY A 1205 13.76 -35.74 45.16
CA GLY A 1205 12.80 -34.86 44.48
C GLY A 1205 11.36 -34.76 45.03
N ILE A 1206 10.89 -35.67 45.88
CA ILE A 1206 9.51 -35.62 46.43
C ILE A 1206 9.54 -35.92 47.93
N CYS A 1207 8.78 -35.15 48.72
CA CYS A 1207 8.56 -35.42 50.14
C CYS A 1207 7.17 -36.02 50.38
N CYS A 1208 7.13 -37.17 51.05
CA CYS A 1208 5.94 -37.71 51.70
C CYS A 1208 6.38 -38.38 53.01
N PRO A 1209 5.66 -38.23 54.14
CA PRO A 1209 6.06 -38.82 55.40
C PRO A 1209 5.73 -40.33 55.43
N VAL A 1210 6.74 -41.16 55.71
CA VAL A 1210 6.56 -42.60 55.96
C VAL A 1210 7.23 -42.96 57.28
N CYS A 1211 6.45 -43.45 58.24
CA CYS A 1211 6.98 -43.93 59.51
C CYS A 1211 7.65 -45.31 59.31
N LEU A 1212 8.97 -45.38 59.53
CA LEU A 1212 9.71 -46.65 59.56
C LEU A 1212 10.14 -46.98 60.99
N LYS A 1213 9.50 -47.99 61.59
CA LYS A 1213 10.05 -48.65 62.77
C LYS A 1213 11.30 -49.42 62.37
N GLN A 1214 12.42 -49.20 63.06
CA GLN A 1214 13.59 -50.05 62.92
C GLN A 1214 13.34 -51.44 63.51
N THR A 1215 13.71 -52.48 62.78
CA THR A 1215 14.18 -53.75 63.35
C THR A 1215 15.46 -54.19 62.64
N VAL A 1216 16.39 -54.73 63.41
CA VAL A 1216 17.78 -55.01 63.01
C VAL A 1216 17.94 -56.44 62.50
N SER A 1217 18.60 -56.66 61.35
CA SER A 1217 19.75 -57.59 61.24
C SER A 1217 20.32 -57.78 59.82
N LYS A 1218 21.66 -57.77 59.72
CA LYS A 1218 22.59 -58.60 58.89
C LYS A 1218 22.20 -59.02 57.45
N GLY A 1219 23.11 -58.85 56.48
CA GLY A 1219 23.05 -59.68 55.26
C GLY A 1219 23.92 -59.37 54.02
N ASN A 1220 25.26 -59.29 54.16
CA ASN A 1220 26.27 -59.50 53.10
C ASN A 1220 26.37 -58.62 51.82
N ALA A 1221 27.63 -58.45 51.42
CA ALA A 1221 28.20 -57.92 50.18
C ALA A 1221 28.02 -58.93 48.98
N PRO A 1222 28.35 -58.59 47.72
CA PRO A 1222 29.11 -57.43 47.21
C PRO A 1222 28.28 -56.34 46.51
#